data_AF-A0AAN7BQ64-F1
#
_entry.id   AF-A0AAN7BQ64-F1
#
_cell.length_a   1.000
_cell.length_b   1.000
_cell.length_c   1.000
_cell.angle_alpha   90.00
_cell.angle_beta   90.00
_cell.angle_gamma   90.00
#
_symmetry.space_group_name_H-M   'P 1'
#
loop_
_entity.id
_entity.type
_entity.pdbx_description
1 polymer ?
#
loop_
_entity_poly.entity_id
_entity_poly.type
_entity_poly.pdbx_seq_one_letter_code
_entity_poly.pdbx_strand_id
1 'polypeptide(L)'
;MPPRRATRGIQKRYVEDPLIFDDEDEVIAVSERKEKDADFDAQQGPGEEEEDDDDNEDGVVAAPTSDEDADDGVGNKKSGGAKAVPAKPKKQRNTGAGMIQSRKGFHDIPHYPLETRIVTRVYAGPLRRYARYSALRDAMYGPEYHRIKIIWDLEIRWAHYPVLPPRLPPEDPSGIMPSPWVPKTNEIDQARKATIWYDQYQLDDPQQRRHEIEDGPDLVPHANGGLVTLVGPYNKQKEYMLGQGTRLSISPSGLPVDDEDATDKTPTGWMFDVQGIPLAVSWAPLDDRTKQVLAIATIPFTDQESNPSGQVNMNKTTMTTGSVQLWEFYAQDTEEGLARPSTKPPRFLGAKCFDWGRPKRLQYCPVPMNAVNLYDTYGMLAVLCSDGRVRILDTNTFYDGYQDPVYEWIDSPVVTFGLSNDYNVEITCLTWVNTNRIAFGHTDGSISLWSVYPQVLLQRHGVHTTYVIDIYSAYPSSPSLVASIPVGGCATLTDLYQPSSEFTYFPVPAISFQPNLLCWNESMQGFMALYPSSTPNTTIAFLHHRFFCQARSICTGPNTLTCVSAGSTHPFILVGCADGSVFSCNALQKLFKQKGEPLRKIKVFEHEYRPLEYGPEGNDVMSDGHRPRGAVRILQGFIPEVNDDPRTEKRKEMDRKKRLERKYSGKKRGRPRKNANPENPVEEEEDREGELEERLASRVVTHEPLTRVTAVAWNPNTHFSCWAACAMGSGLIKIMDLGVE
;
A
#
# COMPACT_ATOMS: atom_id res chain seq x y z
N MET A 1 32.95 47.33 -32.79
CA MET A 1 31.68 46.59 -33.00
C MET A 1 31.54 45.54 -31.91
N PRO A 2 30.35 45.41 -31.30
CA PRO A 2 30.03 44.61 -30.10
C PRO A 2 29.64 43.14 -30.46
N PRO A 3 29.27 42.26 -29.50
CA PRO A 3 29.88 41.99 -28.20
C PRO A 3 30.07 40.48 -27.87
N ARG A 4 30.81 40.26 -26.79
CA ARG A 4 30.94 39.05 -25.95
C ARG A 4 29.61 38.34 -25.66
N ARG A 5 29.62 37.00 -25.63
CA ARG A 5 28.60 36.18 -24.94
C ARG A 5 29.27 35.32 -23.87
N ALA A 6 28.63 35.32 -22.70
CA ALA A 6 29.13 34.86 -21.42
C ALA A 6 29.21 33.32 -21.30
N THR A 7 30.21 32.88 -20.55
CA THR A 7 30.34 31.54 -19.96
C THR A 7 29.24 31.32 -18.91
N ARG A 8 28.40 30.30 -19.12
CA ARG A 8 27.59 29.69 -18.06
C ARG A 8 28.28 28.39 -17.62
N GLY A 9 28.37 28.22 -16.30
CA GLY A 9 29.14 27.19 -15.62
C GLY A 9 28.73 25.77 -15.98
N ILE A 10 29.75 24.92 -16.05
CA ILE A 10 29.64 23.48 -16.24
C ILE A 10 29.12 22.88 -14.92
N GLN A 11 27.91 22.35 -14.96
CA GLN A 11 27.36 21.49 -13.91
C GLN A 11 27.98 20.11 -14.10
N LYS A 12 28.89 19.70 -13.21
CA LYS A 12 29.50 18.36 -13.25
C LYS A 12 28.44 17.32 -12.86
N ARG A 13 27.94 16.58 -13.85
CA ARG A 13 27.24 15.31 -13.65
C ARG A 13 28.29 14.21 -13.69
N TYR A 14 28.37 13.42 -12.62
CA TYR A 14 29.05 12.13 -12.62
C TYR A 14 27.94 11.07 -12.70
N VAL A 15 27.67 10.60 -13.90
CA VAL A 15 26.93 9.36 -14.15
C VAL A 15 27.94 8.49 -14.86
N GLU A 16 28.35 7.41 -14.20
CA GLU A 16 29.21 6.40 -14.81
C GLU A 16 28.46 5.75 -15.98
N ASP A 17 29.19 5.54 -17.07
CA ASP A 17 28.67 5.08 -18.35
C ASP A 17 28.03 3.67 -18.25
N PRO A 18 26.98 3.38 -19.04
CA PRO A 18 26.41 2.04 -19.11
C PRO A 18 27.42 1.05 -19.70
N LEU A 19 27.64 -0.06 -18.98
CA LEU A 19 28.41 -1.21 -19.40
C LEU A 19 27.90 -1.74 -20.76
N ILE A 20 28.80 -1.73 -21.75
CA ILE A 20 28.63 -2.39 -23.04
C ILE A 20 28.77 -3.90 -22.79
N PHE A 21 27.74 -4.66 -23.09
CA PHE A 21 27.82 -6.12 -23.15
C PHE A 21 28.50 -6.49 -24.48
N ASP A 22 29.76 -6.92 -24.41
CA ASP A 22 30.43 -7.62 -25.51
C ASP A 22 29.85 -9.04 -25.60
N ASP A 23 28.99 -9.26 -26.59
CA ASP A 23 28.52 -10.58 -27.00
C ASP A 23 29.62 -11.28 -27.82
N GLU A 24 30.58 -11.91 -27.15
CA GLU A 24 31.39 -12.98 -27.75
C GLU A 24 31.21 -14.24 -26.90
N ASP A 25 30.30 -15.12 -27.30
CA ASP A 25 30.32 -16.51 -26.89
C ASP A 25 29.88 -17.46 -28.02
N GLU A 26 30.59 -18.57 -28.06
CA GLU A 26 30.85 -19.45 -29.18
C GLU A 26 29.63 -20.25 -29.69
N VAL A 27 29.63 -20.50 -31.00
CA VAL A 27 28.64 -21.30 -31.72
C VAL A 27 28.77 -22.77 -31.32
N ILE A 28 27.84 -23.27 -30.49
CA ILE A 28 27.67 -24.70 -30.24
C ILE A 28 27.00 -25.34 -31.46
N ALA A 29 27.76 -26.16 -32.19
CA ALA A 29 27.27 -26.94 -33.32
C ALA A 29 26.34 -28.08 -32.85
N VAL A 30 25.06 -28.00 -33.20
CA VAL A 30 24.11 -29.11 -33.06
C VAL A 30 23.92 -29.78 -34.43
N SER A 31 24.21 -31.07 -34.48
CA SER A 31 24.22 -31.91 -35.67
C SER A 31 22.82 -32.22 -36.20
N GLU A 32 22.70 -32.15 -37.53
CA GLU A 32 21.50 -32.51 -38.28
C GLU A 32 21.14 -34.00 -38.11
N ARG A 33 19.88 -34.29 -37.74
CA ARG A 33 19.20 -35.52 -38.16
C ARG A 33 17.83 -35.20 -38.75
N LYS A 34 17.71 -35.53 -40.04
CA LYS A 34 16.51 -35.55 -40.87
C LYS A 34 15.62 -36.74 -40.50
N GLU A 35 14.31 -36.49 -40.43
CA GLU A 35 13.19 -37.39 -40.80
C GLU A 35 11.90 -36.53 -40.69
N LYS A 36 11.43 -35.89 -41.78
CA LYS A 36 10.39 -36.34 -42.75
C LYS A 36 9.11 -36.91 -42.13
N ASP A 37 8.05 -36.09 -42.14
CA ASP A 37 6.66 -36.41 -42.51
C ASP A 37 5.91 -35.05 -42.69
N ALA A 38 5.72 -34.55 -43.91
CA ALA A 38 4.64 -34.84 -44.88
C ALA A 38 3.29 -34.12 -44.56
N ASP A 39 3.16 -32.94 -45.18
CA ASP A 39 1.98 -32.29 -45.77
C ASP A 39 0.66 -32.15 -44.98
N PHE A 40 0.31 -30.89 -44.66
CA PHE A 40 -1.05 -30.39 -44.90
C PHE A 40 -1.00 -28.97 -45.45
N ASP A 41 -1.30 -28.86 -46.74
CA ASP A 41 -1.24 -27.67 -47.58
C ASP A 41 -2.49 -26.80 -47.37
N ALA A 42 -2.33 -25.51 -47.07
CA ALA A 42 -3.45 -24.56 -47.01
C ALA A 42 -3.06 -23.22 -47.66
N GLN A 43 -3.64 -23.03 -48.84
CA GLN A 43 -3.50 -21.91 -49.76
C GLN A 43 -3.69 -20.52 -49.12
N GLN A 44 -2.83 -19.60 -49.53
CA GLN A 44 -3.00 -18.16 -49.38
C GLN A 44 -4.22 -17.67 -50.17
N GLY A 45 -5.03 -16.83 -49.54
CA GLY A 45 -6.12 -16.06 -50.15
C GLY A 45 -6.45 -14.83 -49.30
N PRO A 46 -6.95 -13.74 -49.90
CA PRO A 46 -6.47 -12.39 -49.67
C PRO A 46 -7.11 -11.68 -48.47
N GLY A 47 -6.43 -10.61 -48.02
CA GLY A 47 -6.88 -9.73 -46.95
C GLY A 47 -8.25 -9.10 -47.21
N GLU A 48 -9.02 -8.97 -46.14
CA GLU A 48 -10.26 -8.21 -46.12
C GLU A 48 -10.23 -7.25 -44.93
N GLU A 49 -10.57 -6.01 -45.25
CA GLU A 49 -10.65 -4.82 -44.41
C GLU A 49 -11.76 -4.99 -43.36
N GLU A 50 -11.47 -4.77 -42.07
CA GLU A 50 -12.50 -4.76 -41.04
C GLU A 50 -13.22 -3.39 -41.01
N GLU A 51 -14.52 -3.43 -41.31
CA GLU A 51 -15.48 -2.35 -41.12
C GLU A 51 -15.76 -2.15 -39.61
N ASP A 52 -15.74 -0.89 -39.18
CA ASP A 52 -16.06 -0.47 -37.83
C ASP A 52 -17.48 0.08 -37.72
N ASP A 53 -18.28 -0.55 -36.85
CA ASP A 53 -19.54 0.01 -36.37
C ASP A 53 -19.28 0.94 -35.18
N ASP A 54 -19.40 2.23 -35.45
CA ASP A 54 -19.63 3.33 -34.52
C ASP A 54 -21.04 3.21 -33.91
N ASP A 55 -21.15 3.29 -32.58
CA ASP A 55 -22.37 3.71 -31.89
C ASP A 55 -21.98 4.50 -30.63
N ASN A 56 -21.90 5.83 -30.77
CA ASN A 56 -21.98 6.80 -29.68
C ASN A 56 -23.08 7.80 -30.03
N GLU A 57 -24.23 7.71 -29.38
CA GLU A 57 -25.20 8.79 -29.37
C GLU A 57 -24.90 9.74 -28.20
N ASP A 58 -24.51 10.96 -28.56
CA ASP A 58 -24.50 12.12 -27.68
C ASP A 58 -25.95 12.61 -27.48
N GLY A 59 -26.50 12.42 -26.28
CA GLY A 59 -27.83 12.90 -25.89
C GLY A 59 -27.75 14.20 -25.09
N VAL A 60 -28.06 15.31 -25.74
CA VAL A 60 -28.26 16.64 -25.15
C VAL A 60 -29.48 16.63 -24.22
N VAL A 61 -29.34 17.33 -23.09
CA VAL A 61 -30.34 17.50 -22.04
C VAL A 61 -31.57 18.25 -22.57
N ALA A 62 -32.77 17.68 -22.40
CA ALA A 62 -34.02 18.43 -22.42
C ALA A 62 -34.97 17.85 -21.35
N ALA A 63 -35.51 18.75 -20.52
CA ALA A 63 -36.40 18.49 -19.40
C ALA A 63 -37.87 18.25 -19.87
N PRO A 64 -38.77 17.81 -18.98
CA PRO A 64 -39.86 16.89 -19.31
C PRO A 64 -41.14 17.58 -19.75
N THR A 65 -41.95 16.88 -20.54
CA THR A 65 -43.39 17.14 -20.65
C THR A 65 -44.15 15.82 -20.69
N SER A 66 -45.24 15.80 -19.93
CA SER A 66 -46.26 14.78 -19.86
C SER A 66 -46.96 14.57 -21.21
N ASP A 67 -47.40 13.35 -21.49
CA ASP A 67 -48.82 13.02 -21.52
C ASP A 67 -49.02 11.57 -21.97
N GLU A 68 -50.10 11.02 -21.45
CA GLU A 68 -50.66 9.68 -21.60
C GLU A 68 -51.09 9.43 -23.06
N ASP A 69 -50.99 8.18 -23.54
CA ASP A 69 -52.17 7.44 -24.01
C ASP A 69 -51.81 6.06 -24.59
N ALA A 70 -52.77 5.17 -24.41
CA ALA A 70 -52.75 3.75 -24.69
C ALA A 70 -53.05 3.38 -26.16
N ASP A 71 -52.71 2.13 -26.49
CA ASP A 71 -53.64 1.12 -27.03
C ASP A 71 -53.22 0.40 -28.34
N ASP A 72 -53.70 -0.84 -28.35
CA ASP A 72 -53.52 -2.06 -29.13
C ASP A 72 -53.43 -2.04 -30.66
N GLY A 73 -52.94 -3.16 -31.22
CA GLY A 73 -53.33 -3.56 -32.58
C GLY A 73 -52.50 -4.64 -33.28
N VAL A 74 -52.88 -5.90 -33.10
CA VAL A 74 -52.45 -7.10 -33.86
C VAL A 74 -52.92 -7.04 -35.33
N GLY A 75 -52.11 -7.49 -36.31
CA GLY A 75 -52.56 -7.59 -37.70
C GLY A 75 -51.61 -8.26 -38.72
N ASN A 76 -51.85 -9.54 -38.99
CA ASN A 76 -51.16 -10.53 -39.83
C ASN A 76 -51.02 -10.26 -41.36
N LYS A 77 -49.88 -10.71 -41.93
CA LYS A 77 -49.61 -11.32 -43.26
C LYS A 77 -50.03 -10.63 -44.58
N LYS A 78 -49.06 -10.50 -45.51
CA LYS A 78 -49.06 -11.18 -46.83
C LYS A 78 -47.69 -11.26 -47.50
N SER A 79 -47.57 -12.30 -48.31
CA SER A 79 -46.42 -12.94 -48.96
C SER A 79 -45.94 -12.28 -50.26
N GLY A 80 -44.64 -12.39 -50.54
CA GLY A 80 -44.07 -12.22 -51.88
C GLY A 80 -42.67 -12.83 -51.95
N GLY A 81 -42.51 -13.92 -52.71
CA GLY A 81 -41.28 -14.70 -52.81
C GLY A 81 -40.19 -14.06 -53.66
N ALA A 82 -38.95 -14.18 -53.21
CA ALA A 82 -37.76 -13.98 -54.02
C ALA A 82 -36.67 -14.99 -53.60
N LYS A 83 -35.90 -15.41 -54.61
CA LYS A 83 -35.06 -16.62 -54.69
C LYS A 83 -33.99 -16.75 -53.59
N ALA A 84 -33.84 -17.99 -53.10
CA ALA A 84 -32.84 -18.40 -52.12
C ALA A 84 -31.42 -18.39 -52.71
N VAL A 85 -30.52 -17.65 -52.08
CA VAL A 85 -29.06 -17.74 -52.22
C VAL A 85 -28.54 -18.45 -50.96
N PRO A 86 -27.61 -19.43 -51.05
CA PRO A 86 -27.16 -20.16 -49.88
C PRO A 86 -26.40 -19.21 -48.93
N ALA A 87 -26.95 -19.00 -47.74
CA ALA A 87 -26.33 -18.19 -46.71
C ALA A 87 -25.05 -18.87 -46.20
N LYS A 88 -23.89 -18.26 -46.47
CA LYS A 88 -22.64 -18.60 -45.78
C LYS A 88 -22.85 -18.44 -44.27
N PRO A 89 -22.31 -19.33 -43.41
CA PRO A 89 -22.46 -19.20 -41.97
C PRO A 89 -21.81 -17.89 -41.51
N LYS A 90 -22.59 -17.02 -40.84
CA LYS A 90 -22.06 -15.81 -40.19
C LYS A 90 -20.97 -16.23 -39.21
N LYS A 91 -19.72 -15.85 -39.46
CA LYS A 91 -18.62 -15.98 -38.48
C LYS A 91 -19.01 -15.21 -37.22
N GLN A 92 -18.94 -15.90 -36.08
CA GLN A 92 -19.17 -15.30 -34.76
C GLN A 92 -18.16 -14.17 -34.52
N ARG A 93 -18.67 -13.00 -34.11
CA ARG A 93 -17.91 -11.82 -33.74
C ARG A 93 -17.11 -12.12 -32.46
N ASN A 94 -15.79 -11.92 -32.48
CA ASN A 94 -14.95 -12.00 -31.29
C ASN A 94 -15.25 -10.81 -30.37
N THR A 95 -16.11 -11.00 -29.37
CA THR A 95 -16.32 -10.04 -28.28
C THR A 95 -15.25 -10.25 -27.21
N GLY A 96 -14.51 -9.20 -26.88
CA GLY A 96 -13.42 -9.22 -25.90
C GLY A 96 -13.79 -9.76 -24.51
N ALA A 97 -12.74 -10.04 -23.73
CA ALA A 97 -12.77 -10.69 -22.43
C ALA A 97 -13.94 -10.27 -21.51
N GLY A 98 -14.92 -11.16 -21.37
CA GLY A 98 -16.00 -11.08 -20.37
C GLY A 98 -17.43 -11.07 -20.91
N MET A 99 -17.66 -10.99 -22.23
CA MET A 99 -18.97 -11.34 -22.76
C MET A 99 -19.08 -12.87 -22.84
N ILE A 100 -19.84 -13.47 -21.93
CA ILE A 100 -20.41 -14.80 -22.15
C ILE A 100 -21.12 -14.72 -23.51
N GLN A 101 -20.61 -15.43 -24.52
CA GLN A 101 -21.28 -15.56 -25.81
C GLN A 101 -22.74 -15.90 -25.52
N SER A 102 -23.69 -15.16 -26.09
CA SER A 102 -25.10 -15.49 -25.86
C SER A 102 -25.29 -16.95 -26.28
N ARG A 103 -25.72 -17.77 -25.32
CA ARG A 103 -25.91 -19.21 -25.53
C ARG A 103 -26.87 -19.38 -26.70
N LYS A 104 -26.46 -20.11 -27.75
CA LYS A 104 -27.39 -20.50 -28.82
C LYS A 104 -28.23 -21.71 -28.42
N GLY A 105 -27.80 -22.49 -27.42
CA GLY A 105 -28.59 -23.54 -26.78
C GLY A 105 -28.18 -23.81 -25.33
N PHE A 106 -29.07 -24.46 -24.57
CA PHE A 106 -28.87 -24.80 -23.15
C PHE A 106 -27.71 -25.78 -22.90
N HIS A 107 -27.28 -26.52 -23.93
CA HIS A 107 -26.24 -27.55 -23.87
C HIS A 107 -24.92 -27.18 -24.54
N ASP A 108 -24.76 -25.95 -25.04
CA ASP A 108 -23.50 -25.53 -25.66
C ASP A 108 -22.42 -25.32 -24.59
N ILE A 109 -21.36 -26.12 -24.66
CA ILE A 109 -20.15 -25.95 -23.86
C ILE A 109 -19.26 -24.92 -24.58
N PRO A 110 -18.92 -23.77 -23.97
CA PRO A 110 -18.06 -22.78 -24.61
C PRO A 110 -16.66 -23.34 -24.86
N HIS A 111 -16.08 -23.02 -26.01
CA HIS A 111 -14.70 -23.38 -26.33
C HIS A 111 -13.73 -22.75 -25.31
N TYR A 112 -12.81 -23.57 -24.82
CA TYR A 112 -11.76 -23.12 -23.90
C TYR A 112 -10.86 -22.08 -24.59
N PRO A 113 -10.68 -20.87 -24.04
CA PRO A 113 -9.78 -19.88 -24.64
C PRO A 113 -8.34 -20.39 -24.55
N LEU A 114 -7.70 -20.62 -25.70
CA LEU A 114 -6.31 -21.08 -25.80
C LEU A 114 -5.29 -19.93 -25.70
N GLU A 115 -5.76 -18.70 -25.49
CA GLU A 115 -4.92 -17.51 -25.56
C GLU A 115 -4.33 -17.16 -24.19
N THR A 116 -3.00 -17.25 -24.06
CA THR A 116 -2.25 -17.06 -22.81
C THR A 116 -2.42 -15.69 -22.14
N ARG A 117 -2.91 -14.68 -22.88
CA ARG A 117 -3.21 -13.34 -22.35
C ARG A 117 -4.59 -13.23 -21.71
N ILE A 118 -5.49 -14.18 -21.99
CA ILE A 118 -6.84 -14.21 -21.43
C ILE A 118 -6.80 -15.17 -20.25
N VAL A 119 -6.64 -14.60 -19.04
CA VAL A 119 -6.79 -15.39 -17.81
C VAL A 119 -8.21 -15.93 -17.78
N THR A 120 -8.37 -17.22 -18.04
CA THR A 120 -9.65 -17.93 -18.17
C THR A 120 -10.46 -18.01 -16.87
N ARG A 121 -10.01 -17.32 -15.80
CA ARG A 121 -10.56 -17.37 -14.43
C ARG A 121 -10.84 -15.98 -13.85
N VAL A 122 -11.30 -15.02 -14.64
CA VAL A 122 -11.75 -13.72 -14.09
C VAL A 122 -13.27 -13.71 -14.03
N TYR A 123 -13.82 -13.79 -12.81
CA TYR A 123 -15.23 -13.52 -12.56
C TYR A 123 -15.55 -12.10 -13.05
N ALA A 124 -16.29 -11.99 -14.14
CA ALA A 124 -16.69 -10.69 -14.70
C ALA A 124 -17.63 -9.93 -13.74
N GLY A 125 -18.42 -10.67 -12.96
CA GLY A 125 -19.36 -10.18 -11.96
C GLY A 125 -20.37 -9.14 -12.46
N PRO A 126 -21.17 -8.57 -11.55
CA PRO A 126 -22.15 -7.55 -11.88
C PRO A 126 -21.47 -6.19 -12.17
N LEU A 127 -20.28 -5.98 -11.63
CA LEU A 127 -19.48 -4.78 -11.80
C LEU A 127 -18.82 -4.76 -13.19
N ARG A 128 -19.55 -4.22 -14.17
CA ARG A 128 -19.00 -3.93 -15.50
C ARG A 128 -17.76 -3.04 -15.37
N ARG A 129 -16.72 -3.23 -16.21
CA ARG A 129 -15.49 -2.40 -16.18
C ARG A 129 -15.77 -0.91 -16.39
N TYR A 130 -16.88 -0.58 -17.05
CA TYR A 130 -17.34 0.78 -17.31
C TYR A 130 -18.43 1.24 -16.33
N ALA A 131 -18.80 0.42 -15.33
CA ALA A 131 -19.65 0.89 -14.25
C ALA A 131 -18.91 2.01 -13.50
N ARG A 132 -19.51 3.20 -13.52
CA ARG A 132 -18.97 4.41 -12.91
C ARG A 132 -19.96 4.93 -11.90
N TYR A 133 -19.44 5.71 -10.95
CA TYR A 133 -20.22 6.58 -10.09
C TYR A 133 -21.41 5.86 -9.42
N SER A 134 -22.65 6.28 -9.70
CA SER A 134 -23.89 5.74 -9.12
C SER A 134 -24.02 4.22 -9.29
N ALA A 135 -23.83 3.71 -10.50
CA ALA A 135 -23.93 2.27 -10.75
C ALA A 135 -22.89 1.45 -9.97
N LEU A 136 -21.68 2.02 -9.77
CA LEU A 136 -20.64 1.39 -8.96
C LEU A 136 -21.01 1.39 -7.47
N ARG A 137 -21.52 2.53 -6.97
CA ARG A 137 -21.96 2.71 -5.59
C ARG A 137 -23.10 1.77 -5.24
N ASP A 138 -24.13 1.73 -6.08
CA ASP A 138 -25.33 0.91 -5.86
C ASP A 138 -24.98 -0.58 -5.88
N ALA A 139 -24.08 -0.99 -6.78
CA ALA A 139 -23.61 -2.37 -6.82
C ALA A 139 -22.77 -2.75 -5.58
N MET A 140 -21.82 -1.90 -5.17
CA MET A 140 -20.91 -2.20 -4.04
C MET A 140 -21.62 -2.17 -2.68
N TYR A 141 -22.47 -1.16 -2.44
CA TYR A 141 -23.02 -0.88 -1.11
C TYR A 141 -24.52 -1.20 -0.99
N GLY A 142 -25.25 -1.42 -2.09
CA GLY A 142 -26.66 -1.81 -2.09
C GLY A 142 -26.93 -3.26 -1.63
N PRO A 143 -28.17 -3.73 -1.66
CA PRO A 143 -29.37 -3.01 -2.07
C PRO A 143 -29.90 -2.04 -1.00
N GLU A 144 -29.38 -2.11 0.22
CA GLU A 144 -29.82 -1.28 1.35
C GLU A 144 -29.51 0.21 1.09
N TYR A 145 -30.57 1.02 0.99
CA TYR A 145 -30.44 2.46 0.79
C TYR A 145 -29.58 3.13 1.88
N HIS A 146 -29.68 2.66 3.13
CA HIS A 146 -28.88 3.20 4.23
C HIS A 146 -27.37 3.08 3.98
N ARG A 147 -26.89 1.94 3.49
CA ARG A 147 -25.47 1.72 3.16
C ARG A 147 -25.01 2.57 1.98
N ILE A 148 -25.86 2.69 0.96
CA ILE A 148 -25.62 3.57 -0.19
C ILE A 148 -25.54 5.04 0.26
N LYS A 149 -26.40 5.44 1.19
CA LYS A 149 -26.40 6.78 1.77
C LYS A 149 -25.11 7.05 2.56
N ILE A 150 -24.64 6.12 3.40
CA ILE A 150 -23.39 6.28 4.15
C ILE A 150 -22.24 6.62 3.18
N ILE A 151 -22.01 5.78 2.17
CA ILE A 151 -20.88 6.02 1.25
C ILE A 151 -21.04 7.30 0.43
N TRP A 152 -22.28 7.69 0.10
CA TRP A 152 -22.56 8.97 -0.56
C TRP A 152 -22.22 10.15 0.37
N ASP A 153 -22.63 10.09 1.64
CA ASP A 153 -22.32 11.13 2.63
C ASP A 153 -20.80 11.26 2.83
N LEU A 154 -20.06 10.14 2.85
CA LEU A 154 -18.59 10.15 2.92
C LEU A 154 -17.92 10.74 1.67
N GLU A 155 -18.47 10.46 0.48
CA GLU A 155 -17.97 11.03 -0.78
C GLU A 155 -18.09 12.56 -0.75
N ILE A 156 -19.25 13.09 -0.33
CA ILE A 156 -19.49 14.53 -0.21
C ILE A 156 -18.55 15.13 0.84
N ARG A 157 -18.45 14.50 2.02
CA ARG A 157 -17.63 14.97 3.15
C ARG A 157 -16.18 15.26 2.76
N TRP A 158 -15.56 14.39 1.95
CA TRP A 158 -14.14 14.54 1.58
C TRP A 158 -13.90 14.93 0.13
N ALA A 159 -14.92 15.39 -0.61
CA ALA A 159 -14.81 15.78 -2.01
C ALA A 159 -13.79 16.92 -2.25
N HIS A 160 -13.69 17.85 -1.29
CA HIS A 160 -12.79 19.00 -1.36
C HIS A 160 -11.33 18.69 -0.99
N TYR A 161 -11.05 17.47 -0.54
CA TYR A 161 -9.75 17.05 -0.02
C TYR A 161 -9.17 15.95 -0.92
N PRO A 162 -8.47 16.30 -2.01
CA PRO A 162 -8.09 15.32 -3.03
C PRO A 162 -6.88 14.46 -2.66
N VAL A 163 -6.03 14.92 -1.74
CA VAL A 163 -4.72 14.28 -1.49
C VAL A 163 -4.37 14.05 -0.02
N LEU A 164 -4.88 14.88 0.89
CA LEU A 164 -4.58 14.83 2.32
C LEU A 164 -5.86 15.02 3.15
N PRO A 165 -5.94 14.42 4.36
CA PRO A 165 -7.13 14.50 5.19
C PRO A 165 -7.37 15.92 5.75
N PRO A 166 -8.64 16.31 5.97
CA PRO A 166 -8.97 17.56 6.64
C PRO A 166 -8.55 17.53 8.12
N ARG A 167 -7.97 18.63 8.61
CA ARG A 167 -7.70 18.86 10.03
C ARG A 167 -8.92 19.47 10.71
N LEU A 168 -10.04 18.75 10.66
CA LEU A 168 -11.30 19.20 11.24
C LEU A 168 -11.87 18.09 12.14
N PRO A 169 -12.43 18.45 13.31
CA PRO A 169 -12.90 17.48 14.29
C PRO A 169 -14.14 16.72 13.78
N PRO A 170 -14.52 15.59 14.40
CA PRO A 170 -15.61 14.74 13.91
C PRO A 170 -16.97 15.41 13.75
N GLU A 171 -17.23 16.43 14.57
CA GLU A 171 -18.46 17.23 14.57
C GLU A 171 -18.60 18.08 13.30
N ASP A 172 -17.48 18.41 12.64
CA ASP A 172 -17.50 19.18 11.41
C ASP A 172 -18.06 18.34 10.24
N PRO A 173 -18.88 18.92 9.35
CA PRO A 173 -19.42 18.23 8.17
C PRO A 173 -18.36 17.65 7.23
N SER A 174 -17.18 18.28 7.17
CA SER A 174 -16.02 17.90 6.36
C SER A 174 -14.94 17.19 7.18
N GLY A 175 -15.09 17.09 8.51
CA GLY A 175 -14.07 16.53 9.39
C GLY A 175 -13.82 15.04 9.25
N ILE A 176 -12.82 14.56 9.99
CA ILE A 176 -12.56 13.13 10.14
C ILE A 176 -13.80 12.42 10.70
N MET A 177 -13.95 11.12 10.53
CA MET A 177 -15.11 10.41 11.08
C MET A 177 -14.72 9.04 11.60
N PRO A 178 -15.04 8.69 12.87
CA PRO A 178 -15.03 7.30 13.30
C PRO A 178 -15.86 6.42 12.35
N SER A 179 -15.66 5.11 12.37
CA SER A 179 -16.36 4.23 11.44
C SER A 179 -17.88 4.47 11.44
N PRO A 180 -18.48 4.86 10.30
CA PRO A 180 -19.93 5.00 10.17
C PRO A 180 -20.63 3.65 9.96
N TRP A 181 -19.85 2.57 9.78
CA TRP A 181 -20.34 1.22 9.52
C TRP A 181 -20.61 0.44 10.81
N VAL A 182 -20.18 0.98 11.95
CA VAL A 182 -20.45 0.44 13.28
C VAL A 182 -21.30 1.43 14.09
N PRO A 183 -22.04 0.98 15.11
CA PRO A 183 -22.73 1.88 16.03
C PRO A 183 -21.77 2.87 16.68
N LYS A 184 -22.22 4.10 16.94
CA LYS A 184 -21.40 5.14 17.61
C LYS A 184 -20.86 4.73 18.98
N THR A 185 -21.55 3.81 19.68
CA THR A 185 -21.12 3.28 20.98
C THR A 185 -20.11 2.15 20.88
N ASN A 186 -19.79 1.65 19.67
CA ASN A 186 -18.99 0.44 19.50
C ASN A 186 -17.60 0.56 20.12
N GLU A 187 -16.89 1.68 19.94
CA GLU A 187 -15.56 1.88 20.53
C GLU A 187 -15.61 1.79 22.06
N ILE A 188 -16.59 2.48 22.69
CA ILE A 188 -16.82 2.46 24.15
C ILE A 188 -17.20 1.05 24.62
N ASP A 189 -18.08 0.36 23.89
CA ASP A 189 -18.52 -0.99 24.23
C ASP A 189 -17.38 -2.01 24.10
N GLN A 190 -16.49 -1.87 23.12
CA GLN A 190 -15.29 -2.69 22.96
C GLN A 190 -14.28 -2.41 24.09
N ALA A 191 -14.01 -1.14 24.39
CA ALA A 191 -13.11 -0.76 25.48
C ALA A 191 -13.59 -1.33 26.83
N ARG A 192 -14.89 -1.19 27.15
CA ARG A 192 -15.48 -1.78 28.36
C ARG A 192 -15.32 -3.30 28.41
N LYS A 193 -15.57 -3.99 27.30
CA LYS A 193 -15.39 -5.46 27.22
C LYS A 193 -13.92 -5.85 27.36
N ALA A 194 -13.01 -5.05 26.82
CA ALA A 194 -11.58 -5.26 26.94
C ALA A 194 -11.10 -5.11 28.38
N THR A 195 -11.58 -4.10 29.10
CA THR A 195 -11.33 -3.92 30.53
C THR A 195 -11.77 -5.14 31.34
N ILE A 196 -13.01 -5.61 31.15
CA ILE A 196 -13.52 -6.81 31.85
C ILE A 196 -12.68 -8.05 31.54
N TRP A 197 -12.29 -8.22 30.28
CA TRP A 197 -11.44 -9.33 29.86
C TRP A 197 -10.04 -9.24 30.48
N TYR A 198 -9.47 -8.04 30.55
CA TYR A 198 -8.16 -7.80 31.14
C TYR A 198 -8.16 -8.07 32.65
N ASP A 199 -9.22 -7.68 33.37
CA ASP A 199 -9.41 -8.03 34.79
C ASP A 199 -9.41 -9.55 35.02
N GLN A 200 -10.14 -10.29 34.18
CA GLN A 200 -10.20 -11.75 34.28
C GLN A 200 -8.83 -12.38 34.05
N TYR A 201 -8.12 -11.92 33.02
CA TYR A 201 -6.75 -12.37 32.75
C TYR A 201 -5.81 -12.10 33.95
N GLN A 202 -5.88 -10.89 34.54
CA GLN A 202 -5.05 -10.50 35.69
C GLN A 202 -5.34 -11.31 36.96
N LEU A 203 -6.58 -11.80 37.13
CA LEU A 203 -6.97 -12.61 38.29
C LEU A 203 -6.52 -14.07 38.19
N ASP A 204 -6.54 -14.64 36.99
CA ASP A 204 -6.42 -16.09 36.79
C ASP A 204 -4.98 -16.56 36.45
N ASP A 205 -4.11 -15.71 35.90
CA ASP A 205 -2.76 -16.09 35.41
C ASP A 205 -1.67 -15.20 36.03
N PRO A 206 -0.53 -15.73 36.51
CA PRO A 206 0.61 -14.90 36.88
C PRO A 206 1.04 -14.02 35.70
N GLN A 207 0.98 -12.71 35.94
CA GLN A 207 1.41 -11.63 35.05
C GLN A 207 2.68 -11.95 34.25
N GLN A 208 2.80 -11.31 33.07
CA GLN A 208 4.04 -11.24 32.30
C GLN A 208 5.22 -11.02 33.24
N ARG A 209 6.14 -12.00 33.30
CA ARG A 209 7.33 -11.91 34.15
C ARG A 209 8.40 -11.14 33.40
N ARG A 210 8.91 -10.11 34.05
CA ARG A 210 9.93 -9.23 33.51
C ARG A 210 10.69 -8.56 34.64
N HIS A 211 11.88 -8.07 34.31
CA HIS A 211 12.70 -7.30 35.23
C HIS A 211 13.46 -6.23 34.46
N GLU A 212 13.76 -5.12 35.14
CA GLU A 212 14.61 -4.08 34.58
C GLU A 212 16.06 -4.57 34.50
N ILE A 213 16.76 -4.19 33.44
CA ILE A 213 18.15 -4.62 33.18
C ILE A 213 19.05 -3.42 32.92
N GLU A 214 20.24 -3.45 33.52
CA GLU A 214 21.27 -2.40 33.33
C GLU A 214 21.96 -2.54 31.96
N ASP A 215 22.20 -3.76 31.50
CA ASP A 215 22.80 -4.08 30.18
C ASP A 215 21.78 -3.93 29.02
N GLY A 216 20.61 -3.38 29.30
CA GLY A 216 19.54 -3.15 28.33
C GLY A 216 19.95 -2.33 27.09
N PRO A 217 20.76 -1.27 27.22
CA PRO A 217 21.28 -0.53 26.08
C PRO A 217 21.94 -1.46 25.06
N ASP A 218 22.79 -2.41 25.47
CA ASP A 218 23.56 -3.27 24.56
C ASP A 218 22.70 -4.24 23.73
N LEU A 219 21.44 -4.46 24.14
CA LEU A 219 20.47 -5.33 23.45
C LEU A 219 19.62 -4.58 22.42
N VAL A 220 19.62 -3.26 22.45
CA VAL A 220 19.00 -2.42 21.43
C VAL A 220 19.98 -2.23 20.27
N PRO A 221 19.55 -2.29 19.00
CA PRO A 221 20.44 -2.03 17.88
C PRO A 221 21.14 -0.67 18.03
N HIS A 222 22.46 -0.70 17.91
CA HIS A 222 23.30 0.49 17.85
C HIS A 222 23.95 0.62 16.49
N ALA A 223 24.13 1.85 16.06
CA ALA A 223 24.89 2.15 14.87
C ALA A 223 26.21 2.84 15.20
N ASN A 224 27.22 2.56 14.38
CA ASN A 224 28.52 3.20 14.50
C ASN A 224 28.45 4.61 13.89
N GLY A 225 28.10 5.59 14.72
CA GLY A 225 28.06 7.01 14.35
C GLY A 225 26.70 7.50 13.84
N GLY A 226 26.56 8.83 13.79
CA GLY A 226 25.33 9.50 13.34
C GLY A 226 25.19 9.62 11.83
N LEU A 227 24.04 10.12 11.40
CA LEU A 227 23.72 10.47 10.02
C LEU A 227 23.83 11.97 9.80
N VAL A 228 24.60 12.34 8.78
CA VAL A 228 24.55 13.69 8.21
C VAL A 228 23.20 13.84 7.50
N THR A 229 22.32 14.70 8.01
CA THR A 229 20.93 14.78 7.55
C THR A 229 20.63 16.15 6.97
N LEU A 230 20.32 16.20 5.67
CA LEU A 230 19.96 17.40 4.93
C LEU A 230 18.43 17.58 4.95
N VAL A 231 17.96 18.64 5.59
CA VAL A 231 16.53 18.98 5.72
C VAL A 231 16.24 20.43 5.40
N GLY A 232 14.95 20.74 5.20
CA GLY A 232 14.48 22.07 4.83
C GLY A 232 14.05 22.16 3.37
N PRO A 233 13.76 23.38 2.89
CA PRO A 233 13.33 23.63 1.52
C PRO A 233 14.39 23.14 0.50
N TYR A 234 13.95 22.60 -0.63
CA TYR A 234 14.83 21.95 -1.62
C TYR A 234 16.00 22.83 -2.10
N ASN A 235 15.86 24.16 -2.09
CA ASN A 235 16.87 25.11 -2.54
C ASN A 235 17.73 25.68 -1.39
N LYS A 236 17.41 25.38 -0.14
CA LYS A 236 18.03 25.92 1.08
C LYS A 236 18.11 24.86 2.18
N GLN A 237 18.50 23.63 1.81
CA GLN A 237 18.66 22.57 2.80
C GLN A 237 19.84 22.88 3.72
N LYS A 238 19.66 22.58 5.00
CA LYS A 238 20.67 22.68 6.04
C LYS A 238 21.04 21.30 6.56
N GLU A 239 22.28 21.20 7.01
CA GLU A 239 22.85 19.98 7.55
C GLU A 239 22.64 19.90 9.06
N TYR A 240 22.15 18.76 9.53
CA TYR A 240 22.05 18.42 10.96
C TYR A 240 22.59 17.01 11.19
N MET A 241 23.29 16.81 12.29
CA MET A 241 23.79 15.50 12.66
C MET A 241 22.74 14.77 13.51
N LEU A 242 22.15 13.69 12.99
CA LEU A 242 21.25 12.81 13.73
C LEU A 242 22.01 11.59 14.23
N GLY A 243 22.36 11.58 15.52
CA GLY A 243 22.97 10.43 16.19
C GLY A 243 22.06 9.84 17.25
N GLN A 244 22.65 9.03 18.12
CA GLN A 244 21.95 8.45 19.25
C GLN A 244 21.38 9.55 20.16
N GLY A 245 20.08 9.52 20.39
CA GLY A 245 19.40 10.50 21.24
C GLY A 245 19.09 11.84 20.59
N THR A 246 19.59 12.15 19.39
CA THR A 246 19.23 13.37 18.66
C THR A 246 17.83 13.26 18.06
N ARG A 247 17.01 14.30 18.25
CA ARG A 247 15.60 14.35 17.85
C ARG A 247 15.28 15.75 17.37
N LEU A 248 14.63 15.87 16.23
CA LEU A 248 14.28 17.16 15.63
C LEU A 248 12.77 17.32 15.63
N SER A 249 12.27 18.41 16.21
CA SER A 249 10.90 18.89 15.99
C SER A 249 10.88 19.69 14.69
N ILE A 250 10.03 19.32 13.74
CA ILE A 250 10.07 19.82 12.36
C ILE A 250 8.97 20.85 12.12
N SER A 251 9.34 21.99 11.52
CA SER A 251 8.41 23.05 11.08
C SER A 251 7.79 22.76 9.70
N PRO A 252 6.77 23.52 9.23
CA PRO A 252 6.19 23.30 7.90
C PRO A 252 7.20 23.50 6.76
N SER A 253 8.24 24.31 6.99
CA SER A 253 9.33 24.51 6.04
C SER A 253 10.24 23.28 5.89
N GLY A 254 10.19 22.35 6.85
CA GLY A 254 11.08 21.18 6.95
C GLY A 254 12.33 21.40 7.79
N LEU A 255 12.61 22.64 8.16
CA LEU A 255 13.68 22.94 9.10
C LEU A 255 13.23 22.63 10.53
N PRO A 256 14.16 22.34 11.45
CA PRO A 256 13.85 22.27 12.87
C PRO A 256 13.16 23.55 13.37
N VAL A 257 12.23 23.41 14.30
CA VAL A 257 11.44 24.54 14.84
C VAL A 257 12.31 25.63 15.47
N ASP A 258 13.43 25.23 16.07
CA ASP A 258 14.37 26.14 16.72
C ASP A 258 15.32 26.84 15.74
N ASP A 259 15.30 26.48 14.46
CA ASP A 259 16.15 27.09 13.45
C ASP A 259 15.73 28.55 13.16
N GLU A 260 16.71 29.43 12.95
CA GLU A 260 16.47 30.85 12.71
C GLU A 260 15.78 31.12 11.36
N ASP A 261 16.03 30.27 10.35
CA ASP A 261 15.44 30.41 9.01
C ASP A 261 14.05 29.75 8.89
N ALA A 262 13.54 29.12 9.96
CA ALA A 262 12.19 28.60 10.01
C ALA A 262 11.17 29.75 10.07
N THR A 263 10.51 30.02 8.96
CA THR A 263 9.53 31.12 8.83
C THR A 263 8.30 30.92 9.72
N ASP A 264 7.87 29.68 9.88
CA ASP A 264 6.80 29.26 10.76
C ASP A 264 7.38 28.25 11.76
N LYS A 265 7.18 28.51 13.05
CA LYS A 265 7.68 27.67 14.15
C LYS A 265 6.61 26.72 14.68
N THR A 266 5.48 26.59 13.99
CA THR A 266 4.48 25.60 14.31
C THR A 266 5.05 24.19 14.09
N PRO A 267 5.08 23.33 15.11
CA PRO A 267 5.53 21.94 14.94
C PRO A 267 4.55 21.17 14.05
N THR A 268 5.08 20.55 13.00
CA THR A 268 4.34 19.68 12.05
C THR A 268 4.69 18.21 12.21
N GLY A 269 5.55 17.90 13.17
CA GLY A 269 5.96 16.53 13.47
C GLY A 269 7.41 16.47 13.95
N TRP A 270 8.00 15.28 13.87
CA TRP A 270 9.34 15.01 14.39
C TRP A 270 10.14 14.09 13.48
N MET A 271 11.45 14.13 13.61
CA MET A 271 12.36 13.19 12.97
C MET A 271 13.47 12.76 13.94
N PHE A 272 13.75 11.46 14.00
CA PHE A 272 14.74 10.87 14.91
C PHE A 272 15.33 9.59 14.32
N ASP A 273 16.51 9.19 14.80
CA ASP A 273 17.18 7.95 14.41
C ASP A 273 16.97 6.86 15.47
N VAL A 274 16.46 5.69 15.06
CA VAL A 274 16.26 4.53 15.95
C VAL A 274 17.49 3.62 16.06
N GLN A 275 18.61 3.99 15.43
CA GLN A 275 19.91 3.30 15.50
C GLN A 275 19.92 1.87 14.92
N GLY A 276 18.87 1.49 14.21
CA GLY A 276 18.74 0.21 13.50
C GLY A 276 17.81 0.35 12.29
N ILE A 277 17.58 -0.75 11.57
CA ILE A 277 16.63 -0.80 10.46
C ILE A 277 15.23 -1.09 11.02
N PRO A 278 14.28 -0.13 10.99
CA PRO A 278 12.91 -0.38 11.42
C PRO A 278 12.19 -1.27 10.41
N LEU A 279 11.63 -2.39 10.85
CA LEU A 279 10.86 -3.33 10.02
C LEU A 279 9.35 -3.15 10.14
N ALA A 280 8.87 -2.68 11.30
CA ALA A 280 7.47 -2.44 11.56
C ALA A 280 7.28 -1.34 12.61
N VAL A 281 6.18 -0.60 12.48
CA VAL A 281 5.75 0.43 13.43
C VAL A 281 4.28 0.26 13.75
N SER A 282 3.87 0.51 14.99
CA SER A 282 2.45 0.44 15.40
C SER A 282 2.16 1.45 16.50
N TRP A 283 1.13 2.26 16.30
CA TRP A 283 0.61 3.20 17.29
C TRP A 283 -0.21 2.47 18.34
N ALA A 284 0.01 2.82 19.61
CA ALA A 284 -0.82 2.34 20.71
C ALA A 284 -2.22 2.98 20.63
N PRO A 285 -3.32 2.20 20.76
CA PRO A 285 -4.66 2.75 20.84
C PRO A 285 -4.88 3.27 22.26
N LEU A 286 -4.72 4.58 22.43
CA LEU A 286 -4.80 5.26 23.72
C LEU A 286 -5.97 6.23 23.70
N ASP A 287 -6.73 6.27 24.78
CA ASP A 287 -7.77 7.29 24.99
C ASP A 287 -7.20 8.65 25.47
N ASP A 288 -5.88 8.72 25.70
CA ASP A 288 -5.19 9.95 26.10
C ASP A 288 -5.07 10.91 24.91
N ARG A 289 -5.58 12.14 25.08
CA ARG A 289 -5.56 13.22 24.08
C ARG A 289 -4.25 14.02 24.08
N THR A 290 -3.43 13.86 25.10
CA THR A 290 -2.21 14.67 25.31
C THR A 290 -0.96 14.01 24.80
N LYS A 291 -0.93 12.67 24.73
CA LYS A 291 0.24 11.91 24.29
C LYS A 291 -0.13 10.66 23.49
N GLN A 292 0.83 10.21 22.70
CA GLN A 292 0.73 9.01 21.86
C GLN A 292 2.01 8.20 21.98
N VAL A 293 1.90 6.88 21.86
CA VAL A 293 3.04 5.97 21.93
C VAL A 293 3.14 5.15 20.65
N LEU A 294 4.36 5.02 20.13
CA LEU A 294 4.71 4.21 18.97
C LEU A 294 5.63 3.06 19.39
N ALA A 295 5.26 1.83 19.04
CA ALA A 295 6.15 0.67 19.12
C ALA A 295 6.89 0.46 17.80
N ILE A 296 8.16 0.10 17.88
CA ILE A 296 9.06 0.01 16.72
C ILE A 296 9.88 -1.28 16.81
N ALA A 297 9.75 -2.14 15.79
CA ALA A 297 10.55 -3.34 15.63
C ALA A 297 11.81 -2.98 14.83
N THR A 298 12.98 -3.11 15.45
CA THR A 298 14.25 -2.72 14.85
C THR A 298 15.22 -3.89 14.78
N ILE A 299 15.99 -3.98 13.69
CA ILE A 299 17.12 -4.92 13.57
C ILE A 299 18.43 -4.16 13.38
N PRO A 300 19.59 -4.73 13.77
CA PRO A 300 20.90 -4.13 13.46
C PRO A 300 21.16 -4.03 11.95
N PHE A 301 21.93 -3.04 11.52
CA PHE A 301 22.33 -2.89 10.11
C PHE A 301 23.16 -4.07 9.59
N THR A 302 23.97 -4.67 10.46
CA THR A 302 24.79 -5.86 10.18
C THR A 302 23.98 -7.06 9.69
N ASP A 303 22.67 -7.11 10.01
CA ASP A 303 21.80 -8.19 9.54
C ASP A 303 21.51 -8.11 8.03
N GLN A 304 21.78 -6.96 7.38
CA GLN A 304 21.61 -6.75 5.93
C GLN A 304 22.92 -6.42 5.19
N GLU A 305 24.06 -6.38 5.88
CA GLU A 305 25.36 -6.17 5.25
C GLU A 305 25.80 -7.44 4.51
N SER A 306 26.15 -7.32 3.22
CA SER A 306 26.67 -8.42 2.43
C SER A 306 28.12 -8.71 2.82
N ASN A 307 28.38 -9.83 3.51
CA ASN A 307 29.74 -10.28 3.80
C ASN A 307 30.53 -10.52 2.50
N PRO A 308 31.56 -9.72 2.19
CA PRO A 308 32.31 -9.87 0.95
C PRO A 308 33.24 -11.10 0.95
N SER A 309 33.49 -11.73 2.11
CA SER A 309 34.47 -12.81 2.26
C SER A 309 33.95 -14.23 2.06
N GLY A 310 32.65 -14.43 1.77
CA GLY A 310 32.07 -15.77 1.61
C GLY A 310 32.16 -16.67 2.86
N GLN A 311 32.68 -16.14 3.97
CA GLN A 311 32.65 -16.82 5.26
C GLN A 311 31.22 -16.79 5.77
N VAL A 312 30.62 -17.97 5.87
CA VAL A 312 29.36 -18.18 6.60
C VAL A 312 29.56 -17.54 7.97
N ASN A 313 28.74 -16.52 8.27
CA ASN A 313 28.76 -15.83 9.56
C ASN A 313 28.81 -16.88 10.69
N MET A 314 29.98 -17.02 11.34
CA MET A 314 30.17 -17.84 12.54
C MET A 314 29.28 -17.35 13.70
N ASN A 315 28.69 -16.16 13.56
CA ASN A 315 27.80 -15.54 14.52
C ASN A 315 26.31 -15.87 14.29
N LYS A 316 25.94 -17.14 14.04
CA LYS A 316 24.52 -17.54 14.18
C LYS A 316 23.97 -17.28 15.60
N THR A 317 24.86 -17.18 16.57
CA THR A 317 24.59 -16.78 17.96
C THR A 317 24.27 -15.30 18.17
N THR A 318 24.57 -14.37 17.22
CA THR A 318 24.25 -12.92 17.41
C THR A 318 22.83 -12.54 16.98
N MET A 319 22.11 -13.45 16.29
CA MET A 319 20.70 -13.24 15.91
C MET A 319 19.69 -13.77 16.93
N THR A 320 20.15 -14.13 18.13
CA THR A 320 19.30 -14.71 19.19
C THR A 320 18.55 -13.66 19.98
N THR A 321 19.07 -12.44 20.12
CA THR A 321 18.40 -11.37 20.88
C THR A 321 17.52 -10.50 19.98
N GLY A 322 16.49 -9.91 20.56
CA GLY A 322 15.61 -8.97 19.88
C GLY A 322 15.10 -7.92 20.87
N SER A 323 14.72 -6.76 20.34
CA SER A 323 14.18 -5.68 21.14
C SER A 323 13.11 -4.90 20.39
N VAL A 324 12.10 -4.44 21.12
CA VAL A 324 11.05 -3.54 20.63
C VAL A 324 11.16 -2.22 21.37
N GLN A 325 11.39 -1.14 20.63
CA GLN A 325 11.51 0.21 21.17
C GLN A 325 10.12 0.85 21.36
N LEU A 326 9.95 1.61 22.43
CA LEU A 326 8.75 2.40 22.71
C LEU A 326 9.09 3.90 22.74
N TRP A 327 8.34 4.69 21.98
CA TRP A 327 8.56 6.13 21.83
C TRP A 327 7.27 6.90 22.11
N GLU A 328 7.37 7.97 22.90
CA GLU A 328 6.26 8.84 23.28
C GLU A 328 6.32 10.19 22.54
N PHE A 329 5.15 10.68 22.15
CA PHE A 329 4.96 11.93 21.42
C PHE A 329 3.89 12.75 22.12
N TYR A 330 4.11 14.06 22.24
CA TYR A 330 3.18 14.96 22.92
C TYR A 330 2.37 15.77 21.90
N ALA A 331 1.08 15.95 22.16
CA ALA A 331 0.27 16.94 21.50
C ALA A 331 0.36 18.30 22.19
N GLN A 332 0.14 19.35 21.41
CA GLN A 332 -0.20 20.67 21.92
C GLN A 332 -1.70 20.72 22.21
N ASP A 333 -2.06 21.21 23.39
CA ASP A 333 -3.47 21.34 23.79
C ASP A 333 -4.18 22.32 22.86
N THR A 334 -5.30 21.88 22.29
CA THR A 334 -6.13 22.66 21.37
C THR A 334 -7.56 22.53 21.86
N GLU A 335 -8.14 23.62 22.36
CA GLU A 335 -9.40 23.61 23.13
C GLU A 335 -10.59 22.99 22.35
N GLU A 336 -10.58 22.98 21.01
CA GLU A 336 -11.70 22.46 20.17
C GLU A 336 -11.26 21.72 18.87
N GLY A 337 -9.98 21.36 18.72
CA GLY A 337 -9.42 20.84 17.45
C GLY A 337 -8.82 19.43 17.54
N LEU A 338 -8.38 18.89 16.40
CA LEU A 338 -7.52 17.70 16.38
C LEU A 338 -6.13 18.04 16.95
N ALA A 339 -5.48 17.06 17.57
CA ALA A 339 -4.15 17.22 18.15
C ALA A 339 -3.13 17.74 17.12
N ARG A 340 -2.43 18.80 17.49
CA ARG A 340 -1.23 19.26 16.79
C ARG A 340 0.02 18.70 17.46
N PRO A 341 1.08 18.37 16.71
CA PRO A 341 2.36 18.01 17.29
C PRO A 341 2.84 19.09 18.29
N SER A 342 3.53 18.69 19.35
CA SER A 342 4.17 19.63 20.29
C SER A 342 5.58 20.01 19.81
N THR A 343 6.12 21.12 20.31
CA THR A 343 7.54 21.46 20.14
C THR A 343 8.45 20.57 20.97
N LYS A 344 7.92 19.93 22.04
CA LYS A 344 8.65 18.97 22.86
C LYS A 344 9.22 17.85 21.97
N PRO A 345 10.51 17.50 22.11
CA PRO A 345 11.08 16.39 21.34
C PRO A 345 10.39 15.07 21.75
N PRO A 346 10.34 14.07 20.84
CA PRO A 346 9.82 12.76 21.19
C PRO A 346 10.65 12.16 22.33
N ARG A 347 10.06 11.33 23.17
CA ARG A 347 10.75 10.69 24.30
C ARG A 347 10.95 9.21 24.01
N PHE A 348 12.21 8.76 24.02
CA PHE A 348 12.49 7.32 24.04
C PHE A 348 12.17 6.80 25.44
N LEU A 349 11.11 5.99 25.55
CA LEU A 349 10.65 5.45 26.82
C LEU A 349 11.54 4.29 27.28
N GLY A 350 12.10 3.55 26.32
CA GLY A 350 12.92 2.37 26.55
C GLY A 350 12.55 1.23 25.61
N ALA A 351 13.00 0.02 25.94
CA ALA A 351 12.80 -1.15 25.10
C ALA A 351 12.39 -2.39 25.89
N LYS A 352 11.59 -3.24 25.25
CA LYS A 352 11.33 -4.62 25.71
C LYS A 352 12.33 -5.54 25.01
N CYS A 353 13.21 -6.17 25.77
CA CYS A 353 14.29 -7.02 25.29
C CYS A 353 13.98 -8.50 25.55
N PHE A 354 14.41 -9.38 24.65
CA PHE A 354 14.13 -10.82 24.72
C PHE A 354 15.13 -11.65 23.87
N ASP A 355 15.09 -12.97 24.03
CA ASP A 355 15.96 -13.96 23.36
C ASP A 355 15.24 -14.79 22.27
N TRP A 356 14.11 -14.29 21.75
CA TRP A 356 13.29 -14.97 20.74
C TRP A 356 13.73 -14.71 19.30
N GLY A 357 14.91 -14.12 19.11
CA GLY A 357 15.43 -13.62 17.86
C GLY A 357 14.84 -12.28 17.43
N ARG A 358 15.21 -11.82 16.23
CA ARG A 358 14.82 -10.49 15.73
C ARG A 358 13.30 -10.32 15.59
N PRO A 359 12.72 -9.19 16.01
CA PRO A 359 11.33 -8.88 15.72
C PRO A 359 11.15 -8.56 14.23
N LYS A 360 10.20 -9.20 13.58
CA LYS A 360 9.88 -9.03 12.16
C LYS A 360 8.64 -8.18 11.93
N ARG A 361 7.62 -8.36 12.77
CA ARG A 361 6.36 -7.60 12.72
C ARG A 361 5.82 -7.33 14.11
N LEU A 362 5.04 -6.27 14.23
CA LEU A 362 4.27 -6.00 15.42
C LEU A 362 2.94 -5.32 15.10
N GLN A 363 1.96 -5.48 15.98
CA GLN A 363 0.68 -4.79 15.91
C GLN A 363 0.07 -4.69 17.31
N TYR A 364 -0.31 -3.48 17.73
CA TYR A 364 -1.13 -3.31 18.92
C TYR A 364 -2.53 -3.90 18.72
N CYS A 365 -3.09 -4.47 19.79
CA CYS A 365 -4.52 -4.78 19.87
C CYS A 365 -5.31 -3.50 19.62
N PRO A 366 -6.23 -3.44 18.64
CA PRO A 366 -6.84 -2.20 18.17
C PRO A 366 -7.86 -1.58 19.12
N VAL A 367 -8.05 -2.17 20.31
CA VAL A 367 -9.00 -1.69 21.33
C VAL A 367 -8.22 -1.06 22.48
N PRO A 368 -8.53 0.20 22.85
CA PRO A 368 -7.87 0.85 23.98
C PRO A 368 -8.25 0.16 25.28
N MET A 369 -7.24 -0.23 26.07
CA MET A 369 -7.42 -0.83 27.40
C MET A 369 -7.29 0.21 28.53
N ASN A 370 -6.76 1.40 28.21
CA ASN A 370 -6.51 2.48 29.17
C ASN A 370 -7.71 3.43 29.36
N ALA A 371 -8.84 3.18 28.67
CA ALA A 371 -10.01 4.07 28.64
C ALA A 371 -10.66 4.37 30.01
N VAL A 372 -10.23 3.70 31.09
CA VAL A 372 -10.78 3.89 32.44
C VAL A 372 -9.72 4.35 33.45
N ASN A 373 -8.48 4.70 33.05
CA ASN A 373 -7.37 5.03 33.96
C ASN A 373 -7.17 4.01 35.12
N LEU A 374 -7.72 2.81 34.99
CA LEU A 374 -7.66 1.75 36.01
C LEU A 374 -6.34 0.98 35.94
N TYR A 375 -5.67 1.01 34.78
CA TYR A 375 -4.46 0.22 34.53
C TYR A 375 -3.37 1.08 33.92
N ASP A 376 -2.16 0.85 34.41
CA ASP A 376 -0.91 1.42 33.92
C ASP A 376 -0.41 0.64 32.68
N THR A 377 -1.20 0.63 31.60
CA THR A 377 -0.84 -0.04 30.33
C THR A 377 -1.12 0.84 29.11
N TYR A 378 -0.20 0.82 28.14
CA TYR A 378 -0.41 1.35 26.79
C TYR A 378 -1.20 0.37 25.89
N GLY A 379 -1.41 -0.86 26.34
CA GLY A 379 -2.18 -1.89 25.66
C GLY A 379 -1.40 -3.18 25.39
N MET A 380 -2.03 -4.12 24.69
CA MET A 380 -1.40 -5.38 24.31
C MET A 380 -0.74 -5.29 22.94
N LEU A 381 0.53 -5.68 22.87
CA LEU A 381 1.34 -5.67 21.67
C LEU A 381 1.63 -7.10 21.20
N ALA A 382 1.18 -7.45 20.00
CA ALA A 382 1.59 -8.69 19.35
C ALA A 382 2.92 -8.48 18.61
N VAL A 383 3.88 -9.38 18.81
CA VAL A 383 5.20 -9.34 18.17
C VAL A 383 5.51 -10.71 17.53
N LEU A 384 5.83 -10.70 16.24
CA LEU A 384 6.35 -11.87 15.51
C LEU A 384 7.87 -11.82 15.50
N CYS A 385 8.52 -12.89 15.95
CA CYS A 385 9.98 -12.98 16.04
C CYS A 385 10.57 -13.96 15.01
N SER A 386 11.90 -13.99 14.91
CA SER A 386 12.63 -14.84 13.96
C SER A 386 12.47 -16.34 14.20
N ASP A 387 12.07 -16.75 15.39
CA ASP A 387 11.77 -18.14 15.75
C ASP A 387 10.41 -18.65 15.22
N GLY A 388 9.71 -17.84 14.42
CA GLY A 388 8.45 -18.24 13.80
C GLY A 388 7.26 -18.28 14.76
N ARG A 389 7.38 -17.65 15.94
CA ARG A 389 6.33 -17.59 16.95
C ARG A 389 5.87 -16.15 17.20
N VAL A 390 4.60 -16.01 17.59
CA VAL A 390 4.01 -14.73 17.97
C VAL A 390 3.85 -14.67 19.47
N ARG A 391 4.23 -13.56 20.08
CA ARG A 391 4.08 -13.33 21.51
C ARG A 391 3.27 -12.07 21.77
N ILE A 392 2.43 -12.11 22.78
CA ILE A 392 1.72 -10.93 23.26
C ILE A 392 2.48 -10.37 24.45
N LEU A 393 2.74 -9.08 24.40
CA LEU A 393 3.39 -8.31 25.46
C LEU A 393 2.37 -7.32 26.02
N ASP A 394 2.34 -7.20 27.34
CA ASP A 394 1.69 -6.09 28.02
C ASP A 394 2.69 -4.92 28.12
N THR A 395 2.37 -3.80 27.49
CA THR A 395 3.24 -2.63 27.45
C THR A 395 2.84 -1.64 28.54
N ASN A 396 3.37 -1.83 29.75
CA ASN A 396 3.02 -0.94 30.86
C ASN A 396 3.43 0.51 30.60
N THR A 397 2.66 1.43 31.19
CA THR A 397 3.00 2.85 31.20
C THR A 397 4.25 3.07 32.03
N PHE A 398 5.15 3.92 31.54
CA PHE A 398 6.28 4.40 32.33
C PHE A 398 5.82 5.61 33.14
N TYR A 399 6.15 5.65 34.44
CA TYR A 399 5.80 6.80 35.28
C TYR A 399 6.48 8.07 34.76
N ASP A 400 5.75 9.19 34.71
CA ASP A 400 6.22 10.48 34.19
C ASP A 400 7.43 11.07 34.96
N GLY A 401 7.81 10.47 36.10
CA GLY A 401 9.01 10.83 36.86
C GLY A 401 10.33 10.24 36.35
N TYR A 402 10.30 9.22 35.49
CA TYR A 402 11.51 8.64 34.90
C TYR A 402 11.99 9.52 33.73
N GLN A 403 13.15 10.17 33.90
CA GLN A 403 13.81 10.86 32.79
C GLN A 403 14.63 9.91 31.91
N ASP A 404 15.06 8.78 32.47
CA ASP A 404 15.90 7.81 31.79
C ASP A 404 15.08 6.71 31.10
N PRO A 405 15.54 6.20 29.94
CA PRO A 405 14.89 5.10 29.25
C PRO A 405 14.99 3.81 30.06
N VAL A 406 13.87 3.10 30.21
CA VAL A 406 13.78 1.88 31.01
C VAL A 406 13.85 0.66 30.09
N TYR A 407 14.83 -0.21 30.33
CA TYR A 407 15.00 -1.44 29.57
C TYR A 407 14.50 -2.63 30.39
N GLU A 408 13.54 -3.36 29.86
CA GLU A 408 12.97 -4.53 30.52
C GLU A 408 13.30 -5.80 29.75
N TRP A 409 13.85 -6.80 30.45
CA TRP A 409 13.98 -8.15 29.94
C TRP A 409 12.66 -8.91 30.17
N ILE A 410 12.14 -9.55 29.12
CA ILE A 410 10.90 -10.33 29.20
C ILE A 410 11.23 -11.81 29.41
N ASP A 411 11.06 -12.29 30.65
CA ASP A 411 11.25 -13.70 31.00
C ASP A 411 10.10 -14.58 30.48
N SER A 412 8.87 -14.07 30.56
CA SER A 412 7.67 -14.77 30.13
C SER A 412 6.67 -13.77 29.56
N PRO A 413 6.30 -13.86 28.26
CA PRO A 413 5.27 -13.01 27.67
C PRO A 413 3.89 -13.35 28.26
N VAL A 414 2.88 -12.52 27.95
CA VAL A 414 1.46 -12.80 28.29
C VAL A 414 1.03 -14.13 27.70
N VAL A 415 1.34 -14.35 26.42
CA VAL A 415 1.08 -15.63 25.74
C VAL A 415 2.06 -15.81 24.59
N THR A 416 2.42 -17.07 24.29
CA THR A 416 3.24 -17.44 23.14
C THR A 416 2.46 -18.37 22.21
N PHE A 417 2.20 -17.93 20.98
CA PHE A 417 1.58 -18.71 19.93
C PHE A 417 2.60 -19.37 19.02
N GLY A 418 2.35 -20.63 18.69
CA GLY A 418 3.12 -21.40 17.73
C GLY A 418 2.53 -22.80 17.60
N LEU A 419 2.77 -23.44 16.47
CA LEU A 419 2.37 -24.83 16.25
C LEU A 419 3.52 -25.75 16.69
N SER A 420 3.58 -26.05 17.99
CA SER A 420 4.68 -26.87 18.55
C SER A 420 4.65 -28.32 18.11
N ASN A 421 3.48 -28.83 17.73
CA ASN A 421 3.27 -30.24 17.38
C ASN A 421 3.53 -30.54 15.90
N ASP A 422 3.63 -29.50 15.06
CA ASP A 422 3.77 -29.66 13.62
C ASP A 422 5.22 -29.40 13.18
N TYR A 423 5.73 -30.27 12.31
CA TYR A 423 7.09 -30.16 11.83
C TYR A 423 7.23 -29.00 10.84
N ASN A 424 8.09 -28.03 11.14
CA ASN A 424 8.46 -26.90 10.28
C ASN A 424 7.30 -25.98 9.84
N VAL A 425 6.26 -25.83 10.66
CA VAL A 425 5.22 -24.82 10.43
C VAL A 425 5.42 -23.62 11.36
N GLU A 426 5.76 -22.49 10.76
CA GLU A 426 6.02 -21.23 11.48
C GLU A 426 4.97 -20.19 11.13
N ILE A 427 4.70 -19.29 12.07
CA ILE A 427 3.86 -18.10 11.86
C ILE A 427 4.67 -17.06 11.08
N THR A 428 3.99 -16.39 10.15
CA THR A 428 4.64 -15.55 9.13
C THR A 428 4.12 -14.12 9.11
N CYS A 429 2.85 -13.95 9.47
CA CYS A 429 2.16 -12.68 9.56
C CYS A 429 1.01 -12.81 10.57
N LEU A 430 0.56 -11.69 11.11
CA LEU A 430 -0.46 -11.62 12.15
C LEU A 430 -1.43 -10.48 11.88
N THR A 431 -2.67 -10.64 12.35
CA THR A 431 -3.64 -9.55 12.42
C THR A 431 -4.62 -9.76 13.58
N TRP A 432 -4.91 -8.70 14.32
CA TRP A 432 -5.95 -8.73 15.35
C TRP A 432 -7.34 -8.81 14.72
N VAL A 433 -8.19 -9.69 15.26
CA VAL A 433 -9.59 -9.84 14.87
C VAL A 433 -10.51 -9.10 15.85
N ASN A 434 -10.16 -9.10 17.13
CA ASN A 434 -10.77 -8.27 18.18
C ASN A 434 -9.81 -8.26 19.40
N THR A 435 -10.27 -7.82 20.58
CA THR A 435 -9.45 -7.77 21.80
C THR A 435 -8.83 -9.11 22.21
N ASN A 436 -9.52 -10.23 22.02
CA ASN A 436 -9.10 -11.57 22.49
C ASN A 436 -8.89 -12.56 21.34
N ARG A 437 -8.93 -12.11 20.09
CA ARG A 437 -8.83 -12.98 18.91
C ARG A 437 -7.79 -12.44 17.96
N ILE A 438 -6.90 -13.32 17.53
CA ILE A 438 -5.82 -12.99 16.62
C ILE A 438 -5.69 -14.08 15.56
N ALA A 439 -5.51 -13.66 14.31
CA ALA A 439 -5.34 -14.54 13.17
C ALA A 439 -3.89 -14.52 12.69
N PHE A 440 -3.40 -15.67 12.23
CA PHE A 440 -2.03 -15.86 11.76
C PHE A 440 -2.01 -16.52 10.39
N GLY A 441 -1.08 -16.09 9.53
CA GLY A 441 -0.66 -16.83 8.35
C GLY A 441 0.55 -17.71 8.68
N HIS A 442 0.70 -18.81 7.95
CA HIS A 442 1.72 -19.84 8.20
C HIS A 442 2.58 -20.14 6.96
N THR A 443 3.73 -20.79 7.20
CA THR A 443 4.66 -21.22 6.14
C THR A 443 4.06 -22.22 5.16
N ASP A 444 3.13 -23.04 5.62
CA ASP A 444 2.44 -24.07 4.82
C ASP A 444 1.24 -23.53 4.03
N GLY A 445 0.98 -22.22 4.10
CA GLY A 445 -0.17 -21.57 3.46
C GLY A 445 -1.47 -21.66 4.24
N SER A 446 -1.45 -22.21 5.46
CA SER A 446 -2.62 -22.21 6.33
C SER A 446 -2.84 -20.86 7.01
N ILE A 447 -4.08 -20.63 7.43
CA ILE A 447 -4.48 -19.52 8.31
C ILE A 447 -5.04 -20.13 9.59
N SER A 448 -4.66 -19.60 10.75
CA SER A 448 -5.19 -20.02 12.05
C SER A 448 -5.80 -18.88 12.83
N LEU A 449 -6.85 -19.14 13.60
CA LEU A 449 -7.47 -18.22 14.54
C LEU A 449 -7.23 -18.70 15.98
N TRP A 450 -6.72 -17.82 16.82
CA TRP A 450 -6.40 -18.10 18.22
C TRP A 450 -7.19 -17.20 19.17
N SER A 451 -7.48 -17.75 20.36
CA SER A 451 -7.86 -16.99 21.56
C SER A 451 -6.59 -16.62 22.34
N VAL A 452 -6.50 -15.37 22.81
CA VAL A 452 -5.38 -14.90 23.65
C VAL A 452 -5.50 -15.47 25.05
N TYR A 453 -6.64 -15.25 25.69
CA TYR A 453 -6.93 -15.78 27.02
C TYR A 453 -8.36 -16.35 27.09
N PRO A 454 -8.53 -17.65 27.39
CA PRO A 454 -7.47 -18.65 27.52
C PRO A 454 -6.74 -18.88 26.17
N GLN A 455 -5.48 -19.31 26.22
CA GLN A 455 -4.69 -19.62 25.04
C GLN A 455 -5.21 -20.88 24.34
N VAL A 456 -5.96 -20.70 23.25
CA VAL A 456 -6.57 -21.82 22.52
C VAL A 456 -6.51 -21.59 21.01
N LEU A 457 -6.05 -22.59 20.26
CA LEU A 457 -6.23 -22.65 18.80
C LEU A 457 -7.71 -22.98 18.52
N LEU A 458 -8.44 -22.01 17.98
CA LEU A 458 -9.86 -22.19 17.70
C LEU A 458 -10.08 -22.89 16.36
N GLN A 459 -9.29 -22.51 15.36
CA GLN A 459 -9.47 -22.93 13.97
C GLN A 459 -8.15 -22.86 13.20
N ARG A 460 -7.95 -23.78 12.25
CA ARG A 460 -6.88 -23.69 11.25
C ARG A 460 -7.36 -24.28 9.92
N HIS A 461 -7.12 -23.55 8.83
CA HIS A 461 -7.58 -23.90 7.50
C HIS A 461 -6.45 -23.74 6.48
N GLY A 462 -6.28 -24.70 5.58
CA GLY A 462 -5.40 -24.55 4.43
C GLY A 462 -6.05 -23.61 3.42
N VAL A 463 -5.50 -22.41 3.25
CA VAL A 463 -6.06 -21.38 2.35
C VAL A 463 -5.21 -21.24 1.10
N HIS A 464 -3.89 -21.30 1.27
CA HIS A 464 -2.90 -21.17 0.20
C HIS A 464 -2.07 -22.43 0.07
N THR A 465 -1.41 -22.57 -1.07
CA THR A 465 -0.44 -23.65 -1.33
C THR A 465 0.99 -23.26 -1.01
N THR A 466 1.23 -21.98 -0.68
CA THR A 466 2.56 -21.42 -0.38
C THR A 466 2.48 -20.51 0.85
N TYR A 467 3.66 -20.17 1.38
CA TYR A 467 3.86 -19.27 2.52
C TYR A 467 2.97 -18.03 2.45
N VAL A 468 2.22 -17.75 3.52
CA VAL A 468 1.40 -16.53 3.62
C VAL A 468 2.31 -15.35 3.94
N ILE A 469 2.41 -14.38 3.04
CA ILE A 469 3.25 -13.19 3.25
C ILE A 469 2.52 -12.05 3.90
N ASP A 470 1.19 -11.97 3.84
CA ASP A 470 0.47 -10.87 4.48
C ASP A 470 -0.94 -11.28 4.87
N ILE A 471 -1.45 -10.69 5.96
CA ILE A 471 -2.79 -10.99 6.49
C ILE A 471 -3.37 -9.73 7.14
N TYR A 472 -4.66 -9.49 6.95
CA TYR A 472 -5.34 -8.34 7.54
C TYR A 472 -6.82 -8.63 7.76
N SER A 473 -7.37 -8.25 8.92
CA SER A 473 -8.80 -8.38 9.23
C SER A 473 -9.59 -7.14 8.80
N ALA A 474 -10.87 -7.29 8.48
CA ALA A 474 -11.77 -6.15 8.27
C ALA A 474 -12.32 -5.60 9.60
N TYR A 475 -11.49 -5.52 10.63
CA TYR A 475 -11.84 -4.88 11.90
C TYR A 475 -11.97 -3.35 11.70
N PRO A 476 -12.93 -2.66 12.36
CA PRO A 476 -13.92 -3.17 13.32
C PRO A 476 -15.24 -3.65 12.74
N SER A 477 -15.57 -3.31 11.48
CA SER A 477 -16.91 -3.50 10.92
C SER A 477 -17.25 -4.95 10.56
N SER A 478 -16.28 -5.75 10.14
CA SER A 478 -16.45 -7.15 9.75
C SER A 478 -15.25 -7.99 10.16
N PRO A 479 -14.96 -8.11 11.47
CA PRO A 479 -13.70 -8.67 11.97
C PRO A 479 -13.44 -10.13 11.55
N SER A 480 -14.48 -10.92 11.25
CA SER A 480 -14.33 -12.29 10.79
C SER A 480 -13.81 -12.41 9.36
N LEU A 481 -13.95 -11.36 8.55
CA LEU A 481 -13.42 -11.33 7.19
C LEU A 481 -11.93 -11.04 7.24
N VAL A 482 -11.14 -11.99 6.76
CA VAL A 482 -9.68 -11.91 6.76
C VAL A 482 -9.15 -12.07 5.34
N ALA A 483 -8.47 -11.03 4.86
CA ALA A 483 -7.73 -11.08 3.61
C ALA A 483 -6.31 -11.61 3.86
N SER A 484 -5.79 -12.34 2.90
CA SER A 484 -4.47 -12.95 2.98
C SER A 484 -3.80 -13.00 1.60
N ILE A 485 -2.48 -12.79 1.59
CA ILE A 485 -1.65 -12.80 0.37
C ILE A 485 -0.57 -13.86 0.54
N PRO A 486 -0.44 -14.82 -0.39
CA PRO A 486 0.67 -15.78 -0.40
C PRO A 486 1.88 -15.27 -1.19
N VAL A 487 3.03 -15.93 -1.05
CA VAL A 487 4.22 -15.69 -1.90
C VAL A 487 3.86 -15.92 -3.38
N GLY A 488 3.22 -17.04 -3.65
CA GLY A 488 2.72 -17.41 -4.98
C GLY A 488 1.30 -17.94 -4.88
N GLY A 489 0.45 -17.51 -5.81
CA GLY A 489 -0.94 -17.93 -5.89
C GLY A 489 -1.91 -16.76 -5.83
N CYS A 490 -3.10 -16.99 -5.29
CA CYS A 490 -4.19 -16.03 -5.32
C CYS A 490 -4.34 -15.36 -3.95
N ALA A 491 -4.38 -14.03 -3.92
CA ALA A 491 -4.82 -13.33 -2.73
C ALA A 491 -6.30 -13.68 -2.46
N THR A 492 -6.59 -14.00 -1.20
CA THR A 492 -7.83 -14.67 -0.79
C THR A 492 -8.45 -13.96 0.40
N LEU A 493 -9.76 -13.70 0.30
CA LEU A 493 -10.61 -13.24 1.40
C LEU A 493 -11.37 -14.45 1.94
N THR A 494 -11.26 -14.70 3.23
CA THR A 494 -11.89 -15.82 3.93
C THR A 494 -12.76 -15.29 5.07
N ASP A 495 -14.00 -15.77 5.20
CA ASP A 495 -14.79 -15.56 6.41
C ASP A 495 -14.48 -16.65 7.44
N LEU A 496 -13.92 -16.27 8.59
CA LEU A 496 -13.57 -17.19 9.66
C LEU A 496 -14.77 -17.83 10.36
N TYR A 497 -16.00 -17.38 10.13
CA TYR A 497 -17.19 -18.13 10.59
C TYR A 497 -17.41 -19.41 9.78
N GLN A 498 -17.13 -19.39 8.48
CA GLN A 498 -17.34 -20.52 7.57
C GLN A 498 -16.20 -20.64 6.53
N PRO A 499 -14.95 -20.86 6.98
CA PRO A 499 -13.76 -20.74 6.13
C PRO A 499 -13.65 -21.78 5.01
N SER A 500 -14.38 -22.89 5.12
CA SER A 500 -14.40 -23.94 4.08
C SER A 500 -15.38 -23.65 2.93
N SER A 501 -16.35 -22.76 3.11
CA SER A 501 -17.38 -22.45 2.11
C SER A 501 -17.38 -20.98 1.69
N GLU A 502 -17.10 -20.07 2.62
CA GLU A 502 -17.16 -18.63 2.42
C GLU A 502 -15.75 -18.05 2.22
N PHE A 503 -15.21 -18.30 1.03
CA PHE A 503 -13.97 -17.67 0.59
C PHE A 503 -14.06 -17.22 -0.87
N THR A 504 -13.32 -16.18 -1.21
CA THR A 504 -13.16 -15.71 -2.58
C THR A 504 -11.72 -15.29 -2.80
N TYR A 505 -11.25 -15.40 -4.04
CA TYR A 505 -9.88 -15.03 -4.37
C TYR A 505 -9.83 -14.26 -5.68
N PHE A 506 -8.73 -13.56 -5.90
CA PHE A 506 -8.40 -13.01 -7.22
C PHE A 506 -7.06 -13.59 -7.69
N PRO A 507 -6.98 -14.07 -8.95
CA PRO A 507 -5.75 -14.68 -9.44
C PRO A 507 -4.67 -13.62 -9.63
N VAL A 508 -3.52 -13.84 -9.00
CA VAL A 508 -2.28 -13.09 -9.23
C VAL A 508 -1.28 -14.08 -9.84
N PRO A 509 -0.93 -13.96 -11.13
CA PRO A 509 0.01 -14.89 -11.75
C PRO A 509 1.48 -14.59 -11.38
N ALA A 510 1.75 -13.54 -10.62
CA ALA A 510 3.09 -13.14 -10.20
C ALA A 510 3.43 -13.66 -8.79
N ILE A 511 4.72 -13.90 -8.58
CA ILE A 511 5.30 -14.17 -7.26
C ILE A 511 5.71 -12.84 -6.65
N SER A 512 5.36 -12.62 -5.38
CA SER A 512 5.78 -11.45 -4.61
C SER A 512 6.35 -11.89 -3.28
N PHE A 513 7.46 -11.29 -2.88
CA PHE A 513 8.05 -11.49 -1.55
C PHE A 513 7.86 -10.27 -0.65
N GLN A 514 7.21 -9.22 -1.15
CA GLN A 514 7.09 -7.95 -0.44
C GLN A 514 5.92 -7.99 0.55
N PRO A 515 6.19 -7.94 1.88
CA PRO A 515 5.14 -7.81 2.89
C PRO A 515 4.64 -6.37 3.02
N ASN A 516 3.72 -6.14 3.96
CA ASN A 516 3.20 -4.82 4.37
C ASN A 516 2.42 -4.10 3.25
N LEU A 517 1.93 -4.85 2.27
CA LEU A 517 1.18 -4.35 1.12
C LEU A 517 -0.31 -4.72 1.19
N LEU A 518 -0.81 -5.12 2.36
CA LEU A 518 -2.22 -5.38 2.62
C LEU A 518 -2.70 -4.57 3.83
N CYS A 519 -3.76 -3.78 3.66
CA CYS A 519 -4.45 -3.13 4.78
C CYS A 519 -5.96 -2.96 4.51
N TRP A 520 -6.74 -2.77 5.57
CA TRP A 520 -8.18 -2.51 5.49
C TRP A 520 -8.46 -1.00 5.48
N ASN A 521 -9.36 -0.56 4.61
CA ASN A 521 -9.91 0.79 4.62
C ASN A 521 -11.36 0.74 5.12
N GLU A 522 -11.54 1.18 6.36
CA GLU A 522 -12.82 1.12 7.06
C GLU A 522 -13.88 2.02 6.40
N SER A 523 -13.51 3.22 5.97
CA SER A 523 -14.43 4.14 5.28
C SER A 523 -15.01 3.54 3.99
N MET A 524 -14.20 2.80 3.24
CA MET A 524 -14.55 2.22 1.94
C MET A 524 -15.00 0.76 2.03
N GLN A 525 -14.97 0.11 3.20
CA GLN A 525 -15.34 -1.31 3.36
C GLN A 525 -14.59 -2.25 2.39
N GLY A 526 -13.29 -2.07 2.25
CA GLY A 526 -12.47 -2.95 1.40
C GLY A 526 -10.98 -2.90 1.71
N PHE A 527 -10.25 -3.83 1.12
CA PHE A 527 -8.81 -3.98 1.31
C PHE A 527 -8.03 -3.20 0.26
N MET A 528 -6.93 -2.59 0.67
CA MET A 528 -5.88 -2.09 -0.21
C MET A 528 -4.83 -3.18 -0.35
N ALA A 529 -4.50 -3.54 -1.59
CA ALA A 529 -3.51 -4.57 -1.91
C ALA A 529 -2.71 -4.20 -3.15
N LEU A 530 -1.60 -4.90 -3.41
CA LEU A 530 -0.92 -4.79 -4.69
C LEU A 530 -1.85 -5.20 -5.84
N TYR A 531 -1.96 -4.37 -6.88
CA TYR A 531 -2.79 -4.65 -8.05
C TYR A 531 -2.37 -5.98 -8.73
N PRO A 532 -3.32 -6.86 -9.10
CA PRO A 532 -3.00 -8.12 -9.77
C PRO A 532 -2.41 -7.86 -11.15
N SER A 533 -1.12 -8.16 -11.31
CA SER A 533 -0.43 -8.05 -12.59
C SER A 533 0.56 -9.19 -12.76
N SER A 534 0.85 -9.57 -14.00
CA SER A 534 1.90 -10.51 -14.35
C SER A 534 3.27 -9.83 -14.51
N THR A 535 3.34 -8.51 -14.43
CA THR A 535 4.58 -7.71 -14.50
C THR A 535 4.84 -7.00 -13.17
N PRO A 536 6.10 -6.61 -12.89
CA PRO A 536 6.42 -5.81 -11.71
C PRO A 536 5.42 -4.66 -11.57
N ASN A 537 4.79 -4.61 -10.40
CA ASN A 537 3.65 -3.75 -10.20
C ASN A 537 3.96 -2.66 -9.19
N THR A 538 3.66 -1.42 -9.58
CA THR A 538 3.83 -0.23 -8.74
C THR A 538 2.48 0.38 -8.36
N THR A 539 1.40 -0.40 -8.44
CA THR A 539 0.03 0.10 -8.26
C THR A 539 -0.67 -0.59 -7.10
N ILE A 540 -1.21 0.19 -6.16
CA ILE A 540 -2.17 -0.27 -5.16
C ILE A 540 -3.57 -0.34 -5.78
N ALA A 541 -4.25 -1.45 -5.52
CA ALA A 541 -5.64 -1.69 -5.85
C ALA A 541 -6.52 -1.66 -4.60
N PHE A 542 -7.78 -1.31 -4.81
CA PHE A 542 -8.87 -1.50 -3.88
C PHE A 542 -9.66 -2.77 -4.22
N LEU A 543 -9.95 -3.56 -3.19
CA LEU A 543 -10.66 -4.83 -3.22
C LEU A 543 -11.84 -4.74 -2.24
N HIS A 544 -13.00 -4.33 -2.73
CA HIS A 544 -14.21 -4.26 -1.91
C HIS A 544 -14.58 -5.66 -1.37
N HIS A 545 -14.94 -5.80 -0.09
CA HIS A 545 -15.18 -7.12 0.53
C HIS A 545 -16.20 -7.99 -0.26
N ARG A 546 -17.29 -7.41 -0.74
CA ARG A 546 -18.30 -8.13 -1.57
C ARG A 546 -17.84 -8.49 -2.98
N PHE A 547 -16.87 -7.76 -3.53
CA PHE A 547 -16.40 -7.92 -4.91
C PHE A 547 -14.88 -8.03 -4.94
N PHE A 548 -14.34 -8.81 -4.00
CA PHE A 548 -12.91 -8.90 -3.75
C PHE A 548 -12.13 -9.35 -5.00
N CYS A 549 -12.77 -10.13 -5.87
CA CYS A 549 -12.21 -10.58 -7.14
C CYS A 549 -12.04 -9.47 -8.21
N GLN A 550 -12.49 -8.24 -7.94
CA GLN A 550 -12.49 -7.13 -8.88
C GLN A 550 -11.66 -5.94 -8.41
N ALA A 551 -10.35 -6.06 -8.61
CA ALA A 551 -9.39 -4.99 -8.30
C ALA A 551 -9.65 -3.69 -9.07
N ARG A 552 -9.59 -2.56 -8.36
CA ARG A 552 -9.66 -1.19 -8.92
C ARG A 552 -8.39 -0.44 -8.58
N SER A 553 -7.68 0.12 -9.56
CA SER A 553 -6.45 0.90 -9.31
C SER A 553 -6.72 2.18 -8.52
N ILE A 554 -5.96 2.40 -7.43
CA ILE A 554 -6.08 3.54 -6.53
C ILE A 554 -4.86 4.46 -6.62
N CYS A 555 -3.67 3.96 -6.34
CA CYS A 555 -2.47 4.78 -6.31
C CYS A 555 -1.34 4.07 -7.04
N THR A 556 -0.67 4.81 -7.91
CA THR A 556 0.43 4.29 -8.72
C THR A 556 1.72 5.00 -8.33
N GLY A 557 2.67 4.28 -7.74
CA GLY A 557 4.00 4.77 -7.40
C GLY A 557 4.97 4.79 -8.60
N PRO A 558 6.07 5.56 -8.49
CA PRO A 558 7.13 5.65 -9.48
C PRO A 558 8.10 4.46 -9.45
N ASN A 559 8.15 3.69 -8.36
CA ASN A 559 8.96 2.48 -8.23
C ASN A 559 8.19 1.40 -7.44
N THR A 560 8.81 0.25 -7.22
CA THR A 560 8.32 -0.88 -6.42
C THR A 560 7.82 -0.39 -5.07
N LEU A 561 6.59 -0.77 -4.75
CA LEU A 561 5.94 -0.40 -3.49
C LEU A 561 6.45 -1.31 -2.38
N THR A 562 6.70 -0.75 -1.21
CA THR A 562 7.22 -1.50 -0.06
C THR A 562 6.23 -1.61 1.08
N CYS A 563 5.32 -0.64 1.23
CA CYS A 563 4.32 -0.64 2.29
C CYS A 563 3.12 0.23 1.95
N VAL A 564 1.96 -0.08 2.56
CA VAL A 564 0.73 0.70 2.45
C VAL A 564 0.01 0.81 3.80
N SER A 565 -0.59 1.97 4.07
CA SER A 565 -1.45 2.19 5.23
C SER A 565 -2.69 2.98 4.83
N ALA A 566 -3.85 2.59 5.35
CA ALA A 566 -5.10 3.30 5.20
C ALA A 566 -5.49 3.94 6.55
N GLY A 567 -6.10 5.12 6.50
CA GLY A 567 -6.65 5.74 7.71
C GLY A 567 -7.82 4.94 8.29
N SER A 568 -7.91 4.91 9.62
CA SER A 568 -9.05 4.30 10.34
C SER A 568 -10.30 5.18 10.29
N THR A 569 -10.14 6.50 10.28
CA THR A 569 -11.21 7.51 10.35
C THR A 569 -11.40 8.32 9.07
N HIS A 570 -10.69 7.97 8.00
CA HIS A 570 -10.72 8.68 6.72
C HIS A 570 -10.23 7.79 5.56
N PRO A 571 -10.57 8.09 4.29
CA PRO A 571 -10.30 7.21 3.16
C PRO A 571 -8.89 7.39 2.55
N PHE A 572 -8.08 8.29 3.11
CA PHE A 572 -6.73 8.55 2.60
C PHE A 572 -5.80 7.36 2.87
N ILE A 573 -4.89 7.13 1.92
CA ILE A 573 -3.88 6.09 2.02
C ILE A 573 -2.48 6.69 1.92
N LEU A 574 -1.51 6.06 2.58
CA LEU A 574 -0.09 6.29 2.40
C LEU A 574 0.53 5.09 1.70
N VAL A 575 1.41 5.36 0.74
CA VAL A 575 2.12 4.33 -0.02
C VAL A 575 3.62 4.66 -0.01
N GLY A 576 4.42 3.77 0.56
CA GLY A 576 5.88 3.87 0.56
C GLY A 576 6.51 3.09 -0.60
N CYS A 577 7.60 3.61 -1.14
CA CYS A 577 8.31 3.05 -2.29
C CYS A 577 9.78 2.74 -1.97
N ALA A 578 10.39 1.88 -2.80
CA ALA A 578 11.80 1.49 -2.69
C ALA A 578 12.78 2.64 -2.97
N ASP A 579 12.36 3.65 -3.72
CA ASP A 579 13.12 4.88 -3.99
C ASP A 579 13.08 5.90 -2.83
N GLY A 580 12.44 5.54 -1.70
CA GLY A 580 12.31 6.41 -0.53
C GLY A 580 11.17 7.43 -0.62
N SER A 581 10.35 7.39 -1.67
CA SER A 581 9.19 8.26 -1.80
C SER A 581 7.97 7.74 -1.03
N VAL A 582 7.22 8.66 -0.42
CA VAL A 582 5.93 8.39 0.23
C VAL A 582 4.84 9.20 -0.45
N PHE A 583 3.78 8.53 -0.93
CA PHE A 583 2.63 9.14 -1.59
C PHE A 583 1.38 9.11 -0.72
N SER A 584 0.56 10.15 -0.85
CA SER A 584 -0.80 10.20 -0.30
C SER A 584 -1.83 10.52 -1.39
N CYS A 585 -3.03 9.93 -1.29
CA CYS A 585 -4.18 10.32 -2.10
C CYS A 585 -5.51 10.00 -1.41
N ASN A 586 -6.58 10.67 -1.85
CA ASN A 586 -7.95 10.32 -1.47
C ASN A 586 -8.41 9.09 -2.29
N ALA A 587 -8.38 7.91 -1.68
CA ALA A 587 -8.75 6.68 -2.35
C ALA A 587 -10.25 6.62 -2.71
N LEU A 588 -11.10 7.29 -1.92
CA LEU A 588 -12.55 7.35 -2.16
C LEU A 588 -12.87 8.17 -3.41
N GLN A 589 -12.27 9.35 -3.56
CA GLN A 589 -12.42 10.18 -4.75
C GLN A 589 -11.90 9.46 -6.00
N LYS A 590 -10.79 8.73 -5.88
CA LYS A 590 -10.25 7.90 -6.96
C LYS A 590 -11.19 6.76 -7.37
N LEU A 591 -11.83 6.11 -6.40
CA LEU A 591 -12.78 5.02 -6.65
C LEU A 591 -14.01 5.51 -7.42
N PHE A 592 -14.55 6.66 -7.02
CA PHE A 592 -15.79 7.23 -7.59
C PHE A 592 -15.56 8.32 -8.63
N LYS A 593 -14.37 8.40 -9.24
CA LYS A 593 -13.99 9.40 -10.26
C LYS A 593 -15.13 9.75 -11.22
N GLN A 594 -15.49 11.03 -11.31
CA GLN A 594 -16.35 11.52 -12.39
C GLN A 594 -15.55 11.90 -13.64
N LYS A 595 -16.24 11.92 -14.80
CA LYS A 595 -15.60 12.31 -16.08
C LYS A 595 -15.20 13.79 -16.00
N GLY A 596 -13.91 14.08 -16.15
CA GLY A 596 -13.37 15.44 -16.17
C GLY A 596 -12.71 15.88 -14.86
N GLU A 597 -12.86 15.14 -13.77
CA GLU A 597 -12.19 15.46 -12.51
C GLU A 597 -10.70 15.06 -12.55
N PRO A 598 -9.78 15.99 -12.24
CA PRO A 598 -8.37 15.67 -12.16
C PRO A 598 -8.11 14.85 -10.90
N LEU A 599 -7.74 13.59 -11.09
CA LEU A 599 -7.31 12.73 -10.00
C LEU A 599 -5.91 13.12 -9.57
N ARG A 600 -5.73 13.39 -8.28
CA ARG A 600 -4.45 13.84 -7.75
C ARG A 600 -3.91 12.84 -6.73
N LYS A 601 -2.58 12.81 -6.64
CA LYS A 601 -1.81 12.26 -5.53
C LYS A 601 -0.72 13.27 -5.19
N ILE A 602 -0.18 13.21 -3.99
CA ILE A 602 0.94 14.06 -3.59
C ILE A 602 2.07 13.19 -3.07
N LYS A 603 3.30 13.50 -3.47
CA LYS A 603 4.49 12.96 -2.82
C LYS A 603 4.70 13.75 -1.53
N VAL A 604 4.52 13.14 -0.37
CA VAL A 604 4.62 13.80 0.94
C VAL A 604 6.08 14.19 1.20
N PHE A 605 7.00 13.25 0.97
CA PHE A 605 8.43 13.49 0.99
C PHE A 605 9.16 12.41 0.17
N GLU A 606 10.45 12.62 -0.05
CA GLU A 606 11.38 11.64 -0.60
C GLU A 606 12.61 11.57 0.29
N HIS A 607 12.97 10.36 0.69
CA HIS A 607 14.18 10.06 1.45
C HIS A 607 15.22 9.50 0.49
N GLU A 608 16.45 10.01 0.57
CA GLU A 608 17.59 9.45 -0.14
C GLU A 608 18.71 9.16 0.85
N TYR A 609 19.31 7.98 0.76
CA TYR A 609 20.47 7.60 1.56
C TYR A 609 21.69 7.39 0.66
N ARG A 610 22.84 7.86 1.12
CA ARG A 610 24.14 7.48 0.57
C ARG A 610 25.08 7.01 1.68
N PRO A 611 25.71 5.83 1.53
CA PRO A 611 26.76 5.40 2.44
C PRO A 611 27.99 6.32 2.28
N LEU A 612 28.79 6.43 3.34
CA LEU A 612 30.08 7.10 3.25
C LEU A 612 31.07 6.18 2.50
N GLU A 613 31.65 6.63 1.40
CA GLU A 613 32.64 5.83 0.66
C GLU A 613 33.85 5.48 1.54
N TYR A 614 34.26 4.21 1.51
CA TYR A 614 35.52 3.76 2.11
C TYR A 614 36.70 4.16 1.21
N GLY A 615 37.02 5.45 1.18
CA GLY A 615 38.27 5.93 0.57
C GLY A 615 39.47 5.55 1.45
N PRO A 616 40.62 5.13 0.88
CA PRO A 616 41.84 4.83 1.65
C PRO A 616 42.50 6.07 2.29
N GLU A 617 42.03 7.29 2.00
CA GLU A 617 42.63 8.55 2.48
C GLU A 617 41.57 9.63 2.87
N GLY A 618 40.46 9.24 3.51
CA GLY A 618 39.44 10.18 4.00
C GLY A 618 39.63 10.52 5.48
N ASN A 619 40.47 11.51 5.78
CA ASN A 619 40.81 11.96 7.14
C ASN A 619 39.71 12.85 7.77
N ASP A 620 38.42 12.51 7.60
CA ASP A 620 37.29 13.26 8.19
C ASP A 620 36.92 12.68 9.56
N VAL A 621 37.83 12.85 10.52
CA VAL A 621 37.51 12.75 11.94
C VAL A 621 36.90 14.08 12.34
N MET A 622 35.57 14.14 12.44
CA MET A 622 34.87 15.26 13.08
C MET A 622 35.30 15.37 14.56
N SER A 623 35.15 16.57 15.14
CA SER A 623 35.70 16.95 16.46
C SER A 623 35.32 16.05 17.64
N ASP A 624 34.32 15.17 17.49
CA ASP A 624 33.81 14.23 18.49
C ASP A 624 34.22 12.76 18.27
N GLY A 625 35.16 12.48 17.37
CA GLY A 625 35.78 11.15 17.24
C GLY A 625 34.90 10.03 16.65
N HIS A 626 33.65 10.33 16.25
CA HIS A 626 32.75 9.36 15.62
C HIS A 626 32.58 9.68 14.13
N ARG A 627 32.94 8.73 13.27
CA ARG A 627 32.76 8.82 11.81
C ARG A 627 31.26 8.69 11.48
N PRO A 628 30.67 9.53 10.61
CA PRO A 628 29.26 9.40 10.26
C PRO A 628 29.00 8.12 9.46
N ARG A 629 27.84 7.49 9.67
CA ARG A 629 27.38 6.27 8.97
C ARG A 629 27.09 6.53 7.48
N GLY A 630 26.77 7.77 7.14
CA GLY A 630 26.41 8.17 5.79
C GLY A 630 25.66 9.50 5.80
N ALA A 631 25.17 9.87 4.62
CA ALA A 631 24.37 11.07 4.43
C ALA A 631 22.94 10.70 4.02
N VAL A 632 21.97 11.42 4.59
CA VAL A 632 20.56 11.35 4.24
C VAL A 632 20.09 12.70 3.74
N ARG A 633 19.25 12.69 2.71
CA ARG A 633 18.53 13.87 2.23
C ARG A 633 17.04 13.65 2.30
N ILE A 634 16.31 14.62 2.88
CA ILE A 634 14.85 14.65 2.90
C ILE A 634 14.36 15.76 1.97
N LEU A 635 13.78 15.37 0.83
CA LEU A 635 13.11 16.29 -0.08
C LEU A 635 11.63 16.42 0.29
N GLN A 636 11.12 17.64 0.23
CA GLN A 636 9.73 17.96 0.53
C GLN A 636 9.28 19.25 -0.19
N GLY A 637 8.00 19.58 -0.08
CA GLY A 637 7.40 20.72 -0.79
C GLY A 637 6.92 20.37 -2.21
N PHE A 638 6.59 19.11 -2.45
CA PHE A 638 6.05 18.67 -3.73
C PHE A 638 4.62 19.19 -3.96
N ILE A 639 4.30 19.44 -5.22
CA ILE A 639 2.96 19.85 -5.65
C ILE A 639 2.16 18.59 -6.00
N PRO A 640 0.83 18.56 -5.80
CA PRO A 640 -0.01 17.47 -6.26
C PRO A 640 0.19 17.15 -7.75
N GLU A 641 0.38 15.88 -8.07
CA GLU A 641 0.55 15.36 -9.42
C GLU A 641 -0.65 14.51 -9.84
N VAL A 642 -0.76 14.26 -11.16
CA VAL A 642 -1.85 13.44 -11.70
C VAL A 642 -1.67 11.98 -11.27
N ASN A 643 -2.71 11.42 -10.67
CA ASN A 643 -2.76 10.02 -10.25
C ASN A 643 -3.40 9.16 -11.35
N ASP A 644 -2.72 9.00 -12.49
CA ASP A 644 -3.12 8.08 -13.54
C ASP A 644 -2.12 6.92 -13.67
N ASP A 645 -2.64 5.74 -14.00
CA ASP A 645 -1.83 4.55 -14.26
C ASP A 645 -1.30 4.64 -15.70
N PRO A 646 0.03 4.65 -15.94
CA PRO A 646 0.58 4.71 -17.29
C PRO A 646 0.13 3.58 -18.20
N ARG A 647 -0.24 2.42 -17.65
CA ARG A 647 -0.83 1.32 -18.45
C ARG A 647 -2.19 1.72 -19.01
N THR A 648 -2.95 2.49 -18.22
CA THR A 648 -4.24 3.05 -18.65
C THR A 648 -4.01 4.17 -19.66
N GLU A 649 -3.00 5.02 -19.47
CA GLU A 649 -2.63 6.06 -20.44
C GLU A 649 -2.17 5.46 -21.77
N LYS A 650 -1.25 4.48 -21.75
CA LYS A 650 -0.80 3.76 -22.95
C LYS A 650 -1.97 3.12 -23.69
N ARG A 651 -2.94 2.57 -22.96
CA ARG A 651 -4.16 2.02 -23.57
C ARG A 651 -5.05 3.09 -24.20
N LYS A 652 -5.29 4.20 -23.50
CA LYS A 652 -6.07 5.34 -24.06
C LYS A 652 -5.40 5.87 -25.33
N GLU A 653 -4.08 5.93 -25.33
CA GLU A 653 -3.29 6.38 -26.47
C GLU A 653 -3.40 5.42 -27.66
N MET A 654 -3.25 4.11 -27.43
CA MET A 654 -3.51 3.09 -28.46
C MET A 654 -4.94 3.15 -29.01
N ASP A 655 -5.94 3.35 -28.15
CA ASP A 655 -7.34 3.48 -28.58
C ASP A 655 -7.58 4.78 -29.37
N ARG A 656 -6.89 5.88 -29.01
CA ARG A 656 -6.88 7.15 -29.75
C ARG A 656 -6.28 6.97 -31.14
N LYS A 657 -5.12 6.31 -31.24
CA LYS A 657 -4.43 5.98 -32.50
C LYS A 657 -5.33 5.14 -33.41
N LYS A 658 -5.91 4.06 -32.89
CA LYS A 658 -6.88 3.23 -33.63
C LYS A 658 -8.05 4.05 -34.16
N ARG A 659 -8.63 4.95 -33.34
CA ARG A 659 -9.72 5.84 -33.77
C ARG A 659 -9.30 6.81 -34.87
N LEU A 660 -8.07 7.35 -34.81
CA LEU A 660 -7.54 8.22 -35.85
C LEU A 660 -7.30 7.44 -37.15
N GLU A 661 -6.66 6.29 -37.09
CA GLU A 661 -6.42 5.40 -38.24
C GLU A 661 -7.73 5.04 -38.96
N ARG A 662 -8.79 4.73 -38.21
CA ARG A 662 -10.15 4.47 -38.75
C ARG A 662 -10.75 5.68 -39.45
N LYS A 663 -10.54 6.90 -38.92
CA LYS A 663 -10.99 8.15 -39.56
C LYS A 663 -10.22 8.45 -40.85
N TYR A 664 -8.94 8.08 -40.94
CA TYR A 664 -8.14 8.24 -42.15
C TYR A 664 -8.46 7.18 -43.22
N SER A 665 -8.76 5.93 -42.83
CA SER A 665 -9.18 4.88 -43.76
C SER A 665 -10.59 5.11 -44.32
N GLY A 666 -11.54 5.59 -43.50
CA GLY A 666 -12.91 5.92 -43.94
C GLY A 666 -13.02 7.07 -44.95
N LYS A 667 -12.04 7.97 -45.02
CA LYS A 667 -12.00 9.09 -46.00
C LYS A 667 -11.58 8.66 -47.42
N LYS A 668 -11.10 7.43 -47.64
CA LYS A 668 -10.74 6.96 -49.00
C LYS A 668 -11.94 6.61 -49.89
N ARG A 669 -13.17 6.58 -49.38
CA ARG A 669 -14.39 6.27 -50.17
C ARG A 669 -15.15 7.48 -50.75
N GLY A 670 -14.65 8.72 -50.61
CA GLY A 670 -15.30 9.90 -51.20
C GLY A 670 -14.33 10.99 -51.63
N ARG A 671 -14.12 11.13 -52.94
CA ARG A 671 -13.46 12.20 -53.73
C ARG A 671 -12.33 13.04 -53.07
N PRO A 672 -11.16 13.17 -53.72
CA PRO A 672 -10.03 13.90 -53.15
C PRO A 672 -10.31 15.41 -53.16
N ARG A 673 -10.41 16.03 -51.99
CA ARG A 673 -10.18 17.48 -51.84
C ARG A 673 -8.68 17.69 -51.62
N LYS A 674 -8.03 18.24 -52.65
CA LYS A 674 -6.70 18.85 -52.55
C LYS A 674 -6.77 20.02 -51.56
N ASN A 675 -5.72 20.16 -50.76
CA ASN A 675 -5.44 21.21 -49.78
C ASN A 675 -5.92 20.94 -48.35
N ALA A 676 -5.21 20.03 -47.68
CA ALA A 676 -4.90 20.18 -46.26
C ALA A 676 -3.41 19.89 -46.10
N ASN A 677 -2.68 20.84 -45.52
CA ASN A 677 -1.27 20.73 -45.18
C ASN A 677 -1.11 19.57 -44.17
N PRO A 678 -0.23 18.57 -44.40
CA PRO A 678 0.06 17.57 -43.40
C PRO A 678 1.14 18.15 -42.47
N GLU A 679 0.74 18.98 -41.50
CA GLU A 679 1.63 19.24 -40.38
C GLU A 679 1.55 18.06 -39.41
N ASN A 680 2.74 17.52 -39.13
CA ASN A 680 3.09 16.26 -38.47
C ASN A 680 2.26 15.91 -37.23
N PRO A 681 1.34 14.93 -37.30
CA PRO A 681 0.81 14.25 -36.12
C PRO A 681 1.70 13.09 -35.67
N VAL A 682 2.58 12.59 -36.55
CA VAL A 682 3.34 11.33 -36.32
C VAL A 682 4.53 11.54 -35.40
N GLU A 683 5.24 12.68 -35.51
CA GLU A 683 6.40 12.98 -34.67
C GLU A 683 6.01 13.24 -33.21
N GLU A 684 4.97 14.03 -32.93
CA GLU A 684 4.48 14.25 -31.55
C GLU A 684 3.87 12.99 -30.90
N GLU A 685 3.41 12.01 -31.71
CA GLU A 685 2.83 10.76 -31.23
C GLU A 685 3.88 9.70 -30.90
N GLU A 686 4.94 9.59 -31.71
CA GLU A 686 6.11 8.75 -31.40
C GLU A 686 6.82 9.22 -30.12
N ASP A 687 6.93 10.54 -29.92
CA ASP A 687 7.51 11.13 -28.71
C ASP A 687 6.75 10.74 -27.42
N ARG A 688 5.41 10.69 -27.46
CA ARG A 688 4.58 10.30 -26.30
C ARG A 688 4.59 8.80 -26.01
N GLU A 689 4.62 7.97 -27.04
CA GLU A 689 4.72 6.52 -26.86
C GLU A 689 6.09 6.15 -26.24
N GLY A 690 7.17 6.77 -26.74
CA GLY A 690 8.51 6.67 -26.15
C GLY A 690 8.54 7.13 -24.69
N GLU A 691 7.94 8.28 -24.36
CA GLU A 691 7.86 8.77 -22.97
C GLU A 691 7.11 7.80 -22.04
N LEU A 692 6.03 7.17 -22.50
CA LEU A 692 5.27 6.20 -21.71
C LEU A 692 6.06 4.90 -21.50
N GLU A 693 6.83 4.46 -22.48
CA GLU A 693 7.71 3.29 -22.36
C GLU A 693 8.87 3.55 -21.41
N GLU A 694 9.50 4.71 -21.49
CA GLU A 694 10.54 5.14 -20.55
C GLU A 694 9.99 5.24 -19.12
N ARG A 695 8.79 5.80 -18.93
CA ARG A 695 8.08 5.84 -17.64
C ARG A 695 7.70 4.47 -17.09
N LEU A 696 7.54 3.46 -17.96
CA LEU A 696 7.29 2.08 -17.54
C LEU A 696 8.60 1.35 -17.20
N ALA A 697 9.67 1.60 -17.96
CA ALA A 697 10.99 1.02 -17.73
C ALA A 697 11.65 1.54 -16.44
N SER A 698 11.53 2.85 -16.17
CA SER A 698 12.05 3.53 -14.96
C SER A 698 11.41 3.07 -13.64
N ARG A 699 10.37 2.23 -13.68
CA ARG A 699 9.66 1.73 -12.48
C ARG A 699 10.31 0.54 -11.80
N VAL A 700 11.33 -0.03 -12.42
CA VAL A 700 12.11 -1.15 -11.88
C VAL A 700 13.57 -0.71 -11.85
N VAL A 701 13.86 0.26 -10.98
CA VAL A 701 15.21 0.75 -10.73
C VAL A 701 15.64 0.30 -9.34
N THR A 702 16.83 -0.28 -9.25
CA THR A 702 17.45 -0.63 -7.98
C THR A 702 18.02 0.63 -7.34
N HIS A 703 17.67 0.87 -6.08
CA HIS A 703 18.19 1.98 -5.28
C HIS A 703 19.10 1.45 -4.17
N GLU A 704 19.88 2.35 -3.57
CA GLU A 704 20.61 2.07 -2.33
C GLU A 704 19.66 1.43 -1.30
N PRO A 705 19.97 0.25 -0.73
CA PRO A 705 19.01 -0.50 0.06
C PRO A 705 18.40 0.29 1.22
N LEU A 706 19.19 1.12 1.89
CA LEU A 706 18.73 1.91 3.04
C LEU A 706 17.90 3.15 2.65
N THR A 707 17.78 3.45 1.35
CA THR A 707 16.90 4.52 0.82
C THR A 707 15.42 4.18 0.97
N ARG A 708 15.05 2.89 0.90
CA ARG A 708 13.66 2.43 0.88
C ARG A 708 12.85 2.89 2.10
N VAL A 709 11.56 3.13 1.89
CA VAL A 709 10.58 3.20 2.97
C VAL A 709 10.31 1.76 3.45
N THR A 710 10.37 1.50 4.75
CA THR A 710 10.18 0.13 5.30
C THR A 710 8.78 -0.09 5.86
N ALA A 711 8.22 0.92 6.50
CA ALA A 711 6.87 0.88 7.06
C ALA A 711 6.23 2.27 7.10
N VAL A 712 4.91 2.31 6.91
CA VAL A 712 4.09 3.51 7.09
C VAL A 712 2.86 3.15 7.93
N ALA A 713 2.44 4.06 8.80
CA ALA A 713 1.25 3.86 9.63
C ALA A 713 0.54 5.18 9.94
N TRP A 714 -0.73 5.30 9.54
CA TRP A 714 -1.64 6.31 10.08
C TRP A 714 -1.89 6.04 11.57
N ASN A 715 -2.06 7.10 12.36
CA ASN A 715 -2.48 6.97 13.75
C ASN A 715 -3.95 6.51 13.80
N PRO A 716 -4.26 5.39 14.46
CA PRO A 716 -5.62 4.87 14.52
C PRO A 716 -6.54 5.67 15.45
N ASN A 717 -5.98 6.47 16.37
CA ASN A 717 -6.73 7.23 17.37
C ASN A 717 -7.34 8.49 16.75
N THR A 718 -8.66 8.64 16.89
CA THR A 718 -9.45 9.71 16.26
C THR A 718 -8.87 11.11 16.51
N HIS A 719 -8.45 11.41 17.74
CA HIS A 719 -7.88 12.73 18.08
C HIS A 719 -6.57 13.06 17.34
N PHE A 720 -5.85 12.03 16.89
CA PHE A 720 -4.54 12.13 16.23
C PHE A 720 -4.58 11.62 14.79
N SER A 721 -5.75 11.42 14.19
CA SER A 721 -5.87 10.62 12.96
C SER A 721 -5.12 11.20 11.76
N CYS A 722 -4.84 12.50 11.77
CA CYS A 722 -4.02 13.16 10.75
C CYS A 722 -2.52 12.90 10.90
N TRP A 723 -2.09 12.26 11.98
CA TRP A 723 -0.68 11.92 12.21
C TRP A 723 -0.31 10.63 11.49
N ALA A 724 0.88 10.60 10.92
CA ALA A 724 1.43 9.43 10.26
C ALA A 724 2.89 9.21 10.69
N ALA A 725 3.25 7.94 10.85
CA ALA A 725 4.64 7.51 11.01
C ALA A 725 5.15 6.96 9.67
N CYS A 726 6.36 7.36 9.29
CA CYS A 726 7.07 6.81 8.13
C CYS A 726 8.48 6.41 8.55
N ALA A 727 8.79 5.12 8.41
CA ALA A 727 10.06 4.52 8.76
C ALA A 727 10.89 4.24 7.50
N MET A 728 12.19 4.53 7.57
CA MET A 728 13.12 4.43 6.44
C MET A 728 14.22 3.42 6.75
N GLY A 729 14.77 2.78 5.71
CA GLY A 729 15.81 1.77 5.84
C GLY A 729 17.09 2.30 6.52
N SER A 730 17.35 3.60 6.41
CA SER A 730 18.49 4.30 7.03
C SER A 730 18.45 4.38 8.56
N GLY A 731 17.33 3.98 9.18
CA GLY A 731 17.09 4.10 10.61
C GLY A 731 16.37 5.37 11.03
N LEU A 732 16.14 6.30 10.10
CA LEU A 732 15.30 7.45 10.39
C LEU A 732 13.82 7.06 10.48
N ILE A 733 13.11 7.76 11.35
CA ILE A 733 11.64 7.78 11.40
C ILE A 733 11.19 9.23 11.37
N LYS A 734 10.24 9.52 10.48
CA LYS A 734 9.57 10.81 10.36
C LYS A 734 8.11 10.66 10.78
N ILE A 735 7.71 11.38 11.83
CA ILE A 735 6.32 11.54 12.25
C ILE A 735 5.83 12.87 11.67
N MET A 736 4.64 12.89 11.08
CA MET A 736 4.09 14.07 10.41
C MET A 736 2.62 14.23 10.74
N ASP A 737 2.17 15.44 10.98
CA ASP A 737 0.77 15.82 10.89
C ASP A 737 0.45 16.24 9.45
N LEU A 738 -0.35 15.43 8.78
CA LEU A 738 -0.74 15.57 7.38
C LEU A 738 -2.12 16.22 7.20
N GLY A 739 -2.72 16.72 8.28
CA GLY A 739 -4.00 17.43 8.23
C GLY A 739 -3.90 18.75 7.46
N VAL A 740 -4.88 19.02 6.61
CA VAL A 740 -5.01 20.30 5.88
C VAL A 740 -6.24 21.08 6.32
N GLU A 741 -6.14 22.41 6.32
CA GLU A 741 -7.23 23.32 6.66
C GLU A 741 -8.18 23.54 5.46
#